data_AF-A0A4Q4T2S2-F1
#
_entry.id   AF-A0A4Q4T2S2-F1
#
_cell.length_a   1.000
_cell.length_b   1.000
_cell.length_c   1.000
_cell.angle_alpha   90.00
_cell.angle_beta   90.00
_cell.angle_gamma   90.00
#
_symmetry.space_group_name_H-M   'P 1'
#
loop_
_entity.id
_entity.type
_entity.pdbx_description
1 polymer ?
#
loop_
_entity_poly.entity_id
_entity_poly.type
_entity_poly.pdbx_seq_one_letter_code
_entity_poly.pdbx_strand_id
1 'polypeptide(L)'
;MGDYARVNALMLSWKEIDDPTERKEFKTQLQGLADEFRAYRFEVEEYEIESERPYQKLSRRFGEFLQHDQEGTLLILYYGGHGLNNRDSHCIWLRDNPEDTEESENPKVNWSTLQSLFLDDCICDVLFLLDCCYAGASAKQTSSKSNVEAIAAAGFEQVAPLRGSDSFTTFLTEVLKEVRKEDTSIVASVLARRVSALLNSPQASGKGTRVTPQHFPLHNGKTFIEIAPVLPLTLDSVPNGDILQRRRTSMSELPFHAQSRTQERRESQGSSSRKAQDSLKWGDALVDDHRHAKAVGFTDGGRHIKGFPPPLPGRPGPHPPQRGPPLAPQRGPPRPMAPRTPKSSAASRVVSRMTPRMDSSSIYARYPVDSHQIRVLSIKPFKENYRNEPIVCTIKPVILGSSGTGRAAPQQDAYTYKALSWYCRHNAPWNAELTILPEYVRLPIPNELEAALHDLRETDKEIEVWVYQVCIDLDNQREADEQTLLVPAIFRHAAEVIIWPGPEDQSSATALAFVPGIIDLRNIDELVIGGASPPQTTPGSNTARLASPGFRGFGKPQWQNPHESYESAAAASNWSALDSPLPRTPTKSPMRMMTSDVPEKWMFLVEFMTRPYFGRRWAFLEVALARSAKIYCGEHRLSWSDFCDAVTLLGSRFDEVRLLLEMADTFGSMHMKYGQLTDLRALGAYSFAEASRDLFPRQSDGSIVGSCRLEKMVSTLPALRSWHPNAVIYALLPLASDADQWEERSLTPSKAYQHFVHHCAHISGSIDVICRPWAPTQSELDKHPTDKDDKLPSWVCQIDKHPFGEGGHDVPGRRNGEVFAGSPDNLLYNTCKGSRASPVFGHPNEEGTLLQYDGTMTVSGFRVGPIEKLYPRAADGIILMEWIRAFGWRQERIVPDHLWRTLVADRGPGGTPAPAWYHRACHYWLNYAGGDDITYQMLKAGKHSSMAVQYLMRVRSVIWSRRLFTIKYWNGRTLYGLAPRETDEGDFVCILDGCSVPVMLRDNRDHWTLVGECFVYGIMDGEAIDARNGTAKVQEFLLR
;
A
#
# COMPACT_ATOMS: atom_id res chain seq x y z
N MET A 1 33.07 -8.35 -30.73
CA MET A 1 32.57 -9.25 -29.67
C MET A 1 32.70 -8.46 -28.40
N GLY A 2 31.58 -8.19 -27.74
CA GLY A 2 31.44 -7.10 -26.79
C GLY A 2 31.25 -5.75 -27.50
N ASP A 3 30.29 -4.98 -27.02
CA ASP A 3 30.06 -3.57 -27.38
C ASP A 3 30.84 -2.61 -26.44
N TYR A 4 31.44 -3.13 -25.37
CA TYR A 4 32.14 -2.36 -24.34
C TYR A 4 33.65 -2.30 -24.57
N ALA A 5 34.24 -1.10 -24.42
CA ALA A 5 35.66 -0.87 -24.54
C ALA A 5 36.44 -1.18 -23.24
N ARG A 6 35.77 -1.12 -22.09
CA ARG A 6 36.27 -1.50 -20.75
C ARG A 6 35.14 -2.12 -19.93
N VAL A 7 35.49 -3.03 -19.04
CA VAL A 7 34.55 -3.66 -18.10
C VAL A 7 35.20 -3.70 -16.74
N ASN A 8 34.55 -3.11 -15.73
CA ASN A 8 35.02 -3.10 -14.34
C ASN A 8 34.07 -3.94 -13.48
N ALA A 9 34.59 -4.86 -12.68
CA ALA A 9 33.82 -5.75 -11.82
C ALA A 9 34.18 -5.55 -10.34
N LEU A 10 33.21 -5.13 -9.53
CA LEU A 10 33.34 -5.05 -8.07
C LEU A 10 32.77 -6.31 -7.41
N MET A 11 33.64 -7.07 -6.75
CA MET A 11 33.32 -8.32 -6.05
C MET A 11 33.14 -8.05 -4.55
N LEU A 12 31.91 -8.13 -4.07
CA LEU A 12 31.54 -7.86 -2.67
C LEU A 12 31.34 -9.15 -1.85
N SER A 13 31.84 -9.13 -0.62
CA SER A 13 31.63 -10.18 0.40
C SER A 13 31.80 -9.60 1.80
N TRP A 14 31.37 -10.30 2.86
CA TRP A 14 31.63 -9.87 4.24
C TRP A 14 33.03 -10.27 4.72
N LYS A 15 33.69 -9.35 5.43
CA LYS A 15 35.04 -9.51 5.98
C LYS A 15 35.10 -10.60 7.05
N GLU A 16 34.15 -10.54 7.96
CA GLU A 16 33.96 -11.45 9.08
C GLU A 16 32.82 -12.39 8.72
N ILE A 17 33.14 -13.69 8.64
CA ILE A 17 32.22 -14.80 8.48
C ILE A 17 32.66 -15.80 9.54
N ASP A 18 31.77 -16.14 10.48
CA ASP A 18 32.19 -16.73 11.74
C ASP A 18 32.51 -18.24 11.66
N ASP A 19 32.06 -18.96 10.62
CA ASP A 19 32.53 -20.33 10.33
C ASP A 19 33.80 -20.35 9.43
N PRO A 20 34.95 -20.89 9.89
CA PRO A 20 36.20 -20.93 9.12
C PRO A 20 36.18 -21.84 7.89
N THR A 21 35.33 -22.88 7.89
CA THR A 21 35.19 -23.87 6.81
C THR A 21 34.39 -23.27 5.67
N GLU A 22 33.19 -22.74 5.96
CA GLU A 22 32.34 -22.12 4.94
C GLU A 22 33.01 -20.88 4.33
N ARG A 23 33.72 -20.08 5.14
CA ARG A 23 34.50 -18.91 4.67
C ARG A 23 35.57 -19.31 3.66
N LYS A 24 36.14 -20.51 3.77
CA LYS A 24 37.12 -21.04 2.81
C LYS A 24 36.43 -21.48 1.51
N GLU A 25 35.30 -22.16 1.58
CA GLU A 25 34.56 -22.61 0.39
C GLU A 25 34.03 -21.41 -0.40
N PHE A 26 33.35 -20.47 0.26
CA PHE A 26 32.83 -19.26 -0.37
C PHE A 26 33.94 -18.41 -1.01
N LYS A 27 35.08 -18.20 -0.33
CA LYS A 27 36.22 -17.49 -0.94
C LYS A 27 36.83 -18.24 -2.13
N THR A 28 36.78 -19.56 -2.15
CA THR A 28 37.22 -20.36 -3.31
C THR A 28 36.30 -20.15 -4.51
N GLN A 29 34.99 -20.04 -4.28
CA GLN A 29 34.00 -19.73 -5.33
C GLN A 29 34.14 -18.29 -5.84
N LEU A 30 34.28 -17.32 -4.93
CA LEU A 30 34.50 -15.91 -5.26
C LEU A 30 35.74 -15.71 -6.12
N GLN A 31 36.87 -16.33 -5.73
CA GLN A 31 38.11 -16.35 -6.51
C GLN A 31 37.89 -17.01 -7.89
N GLY A 32 37.15 -18.12 -7.95
CA GLY A 32 36.87 -18.85 -9.18
C GLY A 32 36.10 -18.06 -10.23
N LEU A 33 35.21 -17.14 -9.80
CA LEU A 33 34.51 -16.18 -10.67
C LEU A 33 35.39 -14.97 -11.00
N ALA A 34 36.11 -14.42 -10.02
CA ALA A 34 37.02 -13.29 -10.21
C ALA A 34 38.15 -13.61 -11.22
N ASP A 35 38.70 -14.82 -11.17
CA ASP A 35 39.72 -15.29 -12.12
C ASP A 35 39.14 -15.55 -13.51
N GLU A 36 37.86 -15.89 -13.62
CA GLU A 36 37.18 -16.00 -14.90
C GLU A 36 36.91 -14.61 -15.51
N PHE A 37 36.47 -13.62 -14.72
CA PHE A 37 36.38 -12.23 -15.16
C PHE A 37 37.75 -11.67 -15.59
N ARG A 38 38.84 -11.99 -14.88
CA ARG A 38 40.22 -11.67 -15.32
C ARG A 38 40.57 -12.36 -16.65
N ALA A 39 40.09 -13.58 -16.88
CA ALA A 39 40.29 -14.29 -18.15
C ALA A 39 39.42 -13.75 -19.31
N TYR A 40 38.30 -13.09 -19.01
CA TYR A 40 37.55 -12.21 -19.93
C TYR A 40 38.23 -10.83 -20.14
N ARG A 41 39.34 -10.55 -19.43
CA ARG A 41 40.05 -9.26 -19.37
C ARG A 41 39.23 -8.11 -18.80
N PHE A 42 38.35 -8.39 -17.84
CA PHE A 42 37.72 -7.36 -17.03
C PHE A 42 38.69 -6.88 -15.94
N GLU A 43 38.60 -5.61 -15.57
CA GLU A 43 39.31 -5.04 -14.41
C GLU A 43 38.53 -5.45 -13.16
N VAL A 44 39.12 -6.28 -12.27
CA VAL A 44 38.40 -6.89 -11.14
C VAL A 44 38.91 -6.34 -9.81
N GLU A 45 38.04 -5.63 -9.10
CA GLU A 45 38.26 -5.10 -7.76
C GLU A 45 37.51 -5.96 -6.72
N GLU A 46 38.18 -6.29 -5.61
CA GLU A 46 37.57 -7.03 -4.50
C GLU A 46 37.38 -6.10 -3.29
N TYR A 47 36.29 -6.27 -2.54
CA TYR A 47 36.03 -5.49 -1.32
C TYR A 47 35.32 -6.33 -0.26
N GLU A 48 35.90 -6.35 0.95
CA GLU A 48 35.34 -7.00 2.13
C GLU A 48 34.57 -5.98 2.98
N ILE A 49 33.25 -6.15 3.10
CA ILE A 49 32.35 -5.32 3.90
C ILE A 49 32.68 -5.51 5.39
N GLU A 50 32.97 -4.41 6.08
CA GLU A 50 33.28 -4.39 7.52
C GLU A 50 32.02 -4.30 8.38
N SER A 51 31.95 -5.12 9.43
CA SER A 51 30.84 -5.15 10.41
C SER A 51 30.62 -3.81 11.14
N GLU A 52 31.67 -2.99 11.30
CA GLU A 52 31.59 -1.68 11.93
C GLU A 52 31.17 -0.60 10.92
N ARG A 53 29.94 -0.10 11.04
CA ARG A 53 29.32 0.94 10.18
C ARG A 53 29.28 0.55 8.68
N PRO A 54 28.78 -0.65 8.31
CA PRO A 54 28.92 -1.22 6.97
C PRO A 54 28.36 -0.31 5.88
N TYR A 55 27.17 0.26 6.09
CA TYR A 55 26.52 1.18 5.15
C TYR A 55 27.40 2.41 4.80
N GLN A 56 28.06 3.02 5.79
CA GLN A 56 28.87 4.22 5.57
C GLN A 56 30.16 3.90 4.79
N LYS A 57 30.82 2.79 5.14
CA LYS A 57 32.05 2.34 4.47
C LYS A 57 31.75 1.87 3.03
N LEU A 58 30.68 1.10 2.83
CA LEU A 58 30.26 0.61 1.52
C LEU A 58 29.73 1.72 0.59
N SER A 59 28.93 2.66 1.11
CA SER A 59 28.47 3.82 0.34
C SER A 59 29.65 4.65 -0.19
N ARG A 60 30.66 4.90 0.64
CA ARG A 60 31.91 5.53 0.22
C ARG A 60 32.62 4.71 -0.86
N ARG A 61 32.75 3.39 -0.67
CA ARG A 61 33.40 2.49 -1.63
C ARG A 61 32.71 2.45 -2.99
N PHE A 62 31.38 2.56 -3.04
CA PHE A 62 30.64 2.72 -4.28
C PHE A 62 30.94 4.07 -4.95
N GLY A 63 31.02 5.17 -4.20
CA GLY A 63 31.49 6.46 -4.73
C GLY A 63 32.94 6.45 -5.24
N GLU A 64 33.78 5.55 -4.73
CA GLU A 64 35.13 5.31 -5.24
C GLU A 64 35.11 4.44 -6.53
N PHE A 65 34.28 3.40 -6.61
CA PHE A 65 34.12 2.55 -7.79
C PHE A 65 33.41 3.25 -8.97
N LEU A 66 32.48 4.17 -8.69
CA LEU A 66 31.77 4.97 -9.70
C LEU A 66 32.67 5.96 -10.47
N GLN A 67 33.95 6.10 -10.10
CA GLN A 67 34.94 6.85 -10.90
C GLN A 67 35.21 6.20 -12.27
N HIS A 68 34.80 4.94 -12.45
CA HIS A 68 34.83 4.22 -13.72
C HIS A 68 33.63 4.50 -14.64
N ASP A 69 32.63 5.27 -14.21
CA ASP A 69 31.43 5.59 -15.01
C ASP A 69 31.80 6.44 -16.25
N GLN A 70 31.86 5.78 -17.41
CA GLN A 70 32.29 6.36 -18.69
C GLN A 70 31.49 5.72 -19.84
N GLU A 71 31.25 6.48 -20.91
CA GLU A 71 30.56 5.97 -22.09
C GLU A 71 31.37 4.83 -22.75
N GLY A 72 30.71 3.71 -23.06
CA GLY A 72 31.35 2.49 -23.57
C GLY A 72 31.97 1.59 -22.49
N THR A 73 31.77 1.89 -21.20
CA THR A 73 32.09 0.98 -20.09
C THR A 73 30.86 0.15 -19.68
N LEU A 74 31.11 -1.08 -19.19
CA LEU A 74 30.16 -1.87 -18.40
C LEU A 74 30.68 -1.94 -16.95
N LEU A 75 29.83 -1.61 -15.97
CA LEU A 75 30.09 -1.88 -14.56
C LEU A 75 29.36 -3.16 -14.14
N ILE A 76 30.09 -4.13 -13.61
CA ILE A 76 29.54 -5.33 -12.98
C ILE A 76 29.67 -5.16 -11.47
N LEU A 77 28.59 -5.36 -10.72
CA LEU A 77 28.63 -5.41 -9.26
C LEU A 77 28.09 -6.77 -8.82
N TYR A 78 28.98 -7.58 -8.25
CA TYR A 78 28.67 -8.87 -7.68
C TYR A 78 28.56 -8.75 -6.15
N TYR A 79 27.53 -9.36 -5.56
CA TYR A 79 27.46 -9.62 -4.12
C TYR A 79 27.12 -11.09 -3.87
N GLY A 80 27.89 -11.72 -3.00
CA GLY A 80 27.58 -13.05 -2.45
C GLY A 80 27.51 -13.00 -0.93
N GLY A 81 26.42 -13.49 -0.35
CA GLY A 81 26.23 -13.51 1.11
C GLY A 81 24.77 -13.66 1.54
N HIS A 82 24.51 -13.53 2.84
CA HIS A 82 23.16 -13.64 3.36
C HIS A 82 22.31 -12.41 2.97
N GLY A 83 21.01 -12.65 2.81
CA GLY A 83 20.03 -11.64 2.42
C GLY A 83 18.68 -11.89 3.09
N LEU A 84 17.94 -10.81 3.34
CA LEU A 84 16.63 -10.80 3.98
C LEU A 84 15.74 -9.79 3.25
N ASN A 85 14.44 -10.06 3.18
CA ASN A 85 13.44 -9.13 2.66
C ASN A 85 12.76 -8.41 3.84
N ASN A 86 12.80 -7.07 3.89
CA ASN A 86 12.17 -6.32 4.99
C ASN A 86 10.64 -6.22 4.84
N ARG A 87 9.94 -5.63 5.82
CA ARG A 87 8.46 -5.47 5.79
C ARG A 87 7.95 -4.63 4.60
N ASP A 88 8.75 -3.70 4.11
CA ASP A 88 8.45 -2.87 2.92
C ASP A 88 8.89 -3.54 1.61
N SER A 89 9.38 -4.78 1.70
CA SER A 89 9.92 -5.59 0.60
C SER A 89 11.21 -5.06 -0.04
N HIS A 90 12.07 -4.41 0.75
CA HIS A 90 13.43 -4.03 0.37
C HIS A 90 14.45 -5.15 0.63
N CYS A 91 15.47 -5.24 -0.23
CA CYS A 91 16.58 -6.17 -0.08
C CYS A 91 17.56 -5.67 0.99
N ILE A 92 17.74 -6.45 2.06
CA ILE A 92 18.72 -6.22 3.13
C ILE A 92 19.80 -7.29 3.03
N TRP A 93 21.07 -6.88 2.98
CA TRP A 93 22.21 -7.78 3.08
C TRP A 93 22.62 -7.95 4.55
N LEU A 94 22.88 -9.19 4.96
CA LEU A 94 23.26 -9.58 6.32
C LEU A 94 24.65 -10.21 6.33
N ARG A 95 25.41 -10.02 7.41
CA ARG A 95 26.69 -10.71 7.64
C ARG A 95 26.45 -12.21 7.84
N ASP A 96 25.56 -12.52 8.78
CA ASP A 96 25.32 -13.88 9.28
C ASP A 96 23.96 -14.42 8.85
N ASN A 97 23.75 -15.73 9.00
CA ASN A 97 22.47 -16.37 8.74
C ASN A 97 21.39 -15.84 9.72
N PRO A 98 20.24 -15.33 9.25
CA PRO A 98 19.18 -14.83 10.13
C PRO A 98 18.51 -15.90 11.01
N GLU A 99 18.76 -17.19 10.78
CA GLU A 99 18.30 -18.27 11.67
C GLU A 99 19.24 -18.49 12.88
N ASP A 100 20.52 -18.08 12.78
CA ASP A 100 21.57 -18.34 13.77
C ASP A 100 21.93 -17.11 14.64
N THR A 101 21.35 -15.93 14.39
CA THR A 101 21.73 -14.68 15.08
C THR A 101 20.55 -13.71 15.16
N GLU A 102 20.31 -13.09 16.32
CA GLU A 102 19.21 -12.14 16.51
C GLU A 102 19.34 -10.90 15.59
N GLU A 103 18.21 -10.47 15.01
CA GLU A 103 18.17 -9.41 13.99
C GLU A 103 18.64 -8.03 14.52
N SER A 104 18.70 -7.84 15.84
CA SER A 104 19.24 -6.67 16.52
C SER A 104 20.77 -6.59 16.55
N GLU A 105 21.47 -7.73 16.45
CA GLU A 105 22.93 -7.81 16.59
C GLU A 105 23.65 -8.10 15.25
N ASN A 106 22.99 -8.78 14.31
CA ASN A 106 23.54 -9.10 12.97
C ASN A 106 23.81 -7.81 12.14
N PRO A 107 25.08 -7.52 11.75
CA PRO A 107 25.44 -6.36 10.93
C PRO A 107 24.75 -6.39 9.56
N LYS A 108 24.06 -5.30 9.21
CA LYS A 108 23.18 -5.26 8.03
C LYS A 108 23.26 -3.98 7.19
N VAL A 109 22.98 -4.12 5.90
CA VAL A 109 22.99 -3.07 4.87
C VAL A 109 21.67 -3.10 4.10
N ASN A 110 20.99 -1.97 3.97
CA ASN A 110 19.89 -1.84 3.02
C ASN A 110 20.46 -1.66 1.61
N TRP A 111 20.41 -2.72 0.79
CA TRP A 111 20.90 -2.69 -0.59
C TRP A 111 20.02 -1.78 -1.45
N SER A 112 18.70 -1.85 -1.32
CA SER A 112 17.77 -1.03 -2.10
C SER A 112 18.02 0.49 -1.94
N THR A 113 18.53 0.95 -0.79
CA THR A 113 18.93 2.36 -0.61
C THR A 113 20.28 2.72 -1.24
N LEU A 114 21.21 1.77 -1.38
CA LEU A 114 22.49 2.00 -2.07
C LEU A 114 22.40 1.77 -3.58
N GLN A 115 21.42 0.99 -4.03
CA GLN A 115 21.18 0.65 -5.43
C GLN A 115 20.85 1.89 -6.30
N SER A 116 20.19 2.91 -5.72
CA SER A 116 19.87 4.18 -6.41
C SER A 116 21.09 4.89 -6.97
N LEU A 117 22.25 4.80 -6.30
CA LEU A 117 23.53 5.38 -6.75
C LEU A 117 23.95 4.91 -8.16
N PHE A 118 23.51 3.70 -8.55
CA PHE A 118 23.79 3.09 -9.86
C PHE A 118 22.64 3.25 -10.87
N LEU A 119 21.42 3.53 -10.39
CA LEU A 119 20.23 3.67 -11.23
C LEU A 119 20.04 5.11 -11.72
N ASP A 120 20.13 6.08 -10.81
CA ASP A 120 19.69 7.44 -11.08
C ASP A 120 20.74 8.25 -11.84
N ASP A 121 22.04 8.11 -11.54
CA ASP A 121 23.09 9.04 -12.02
C ASP A 121 24.20 8.46 -12.89
N CYS A 122 24.20 7.15 -13.18
CA CYS A 122 25.20 6.53 -14.08
C CYS A 122 24.97 6.85 -15.56
N ILE A 123 26.07 6.92 -16.32
CA ILE A 123 26.11 7.07 -17.79
C ILE A 123 26.29 5.71 -18.48
N CYS A 124 27.13 4.85 -17.91
CA CYS A 124 27.49 3.52 -18.40
C CYS A 124 26.34 2.49 -18.33
N ASP A 125 26.59 1.30 -18.88
CA ASP A 125 25.74 0.13 -18.66
C ASP A 125 26.14 -0.55 -17.33
N VAL A 126 25.18 -1.08 -16.56
CA VAL A 126 25.42 -1.68 -15.23
C VAL A 126 24.73 -3.04 -15.08
N LEU A 127 25.46 -4.06 -14.61
CA LEU A 127 24.95 -5.40 -14.37
C LEU A 127 25.14 -5.82 -12.91
N PHE A 128 24.04 -6.06 -12.20
CA PHE A 128 24.06 -6.64 -10.85
C PHE A 128 24.05 -8.16 -10.91
N LEU A 129 24.93 -8.82 -10.15
CA LEU A 129 25.01 -10.28 -10.01
C LEU A 129 24.87 -10.63 -8.52
N LEU A 130 23.68 -11.06 -8.10
CA LEU A 130 23.31 -11.12 -6.68
C LEU A 130 23.11 -12.58 -6.23
N ASP A 131 24.16 -13.18 -5.67
CA ASP A 131 24.12 -14.49 -5.01
C ASP A 131 23.75 -14.32 -3.53
N CYS A 132 22.49 -13.91 -3.30
CA CYS A 132 21.91 -13.78 -1.97
C CYS A 132 20.43 -14.19 -1.94
N CYS A 133 19.96 -14.62 -0.77
CA CYS A 133 18.55 -14.92 -0.54
C CYS A 133 17.70 -13.65 -0.73
N TYR A 134 16.48 -13.80 -1.27
CA TYR A 134 15.58 -12.69 -1.58
C TYR A 134 16.12 -11.65 -2.58
N ALA A 135 17.21 -11.95 -3.31
CA ALA A 135 17.86 -11.02 -4.25
C ALA A 135 16.91 -10.38 -5.27
N GLY A 136 15.86 -11.08 -5.71
CA GLY A 136 14.82 -10.54 -6.59
C GLY A 136 14.12 -9.27 -6.07
N ALA A 137 14.12 -9.01 -4.75
CA ALA A 137 13.59 -7.78 -4.18
C ALA A 137 14.31 -6.50 -4.68
N SER A 138 15.54 -6.61 -5.19
CA SER A 138 16.25 -5.51 -5.87
C SER A 138 15.59 -5.04 -7.18
N ALA A 139 14.69 -5.83 -7.77
CA ALA A 139 14.06 -5.52 -9.05
C ALA A 139 12.94 -4.46 -8.99
N LYS A 140 12.61 -3.95 -7.79
CA LYS A 140 11.48 -3.03 -7.57
C LYS A 140 11.72 -1.60 -8.07
N GLN A 141 12.98 -1.17 -8.16
CA GLN A 141 13.34 0.18 -8.60
C GLN A 141 13.70 0.15 -10.09
N THR A 142 12.82 0.70 -10.93
CA THR A 142 12.82 0.49 -12.40
C THR A 142 12.94 1.80 -13.20
N SER A 143 13.39 2.87 -12.56
CA SER A 143 13.73 4.14 -13.19
C SER A 143 15.25 4.30 -13.21
N SER A 144 15.84 4.21 -14.40
CA SER A 144 17.28 4.43 -14.57
C SER A 144 17.57 5.21 -15.85
N LYS A 145 18.54 6.13 -15.76
CA LYS A 145 19.06 6.89 -16.92
C LYS A 145 20.05 6.04 -17.73
N SER A 146 20.83 5.20 -17.06
CA SER A 146 21.77 4.19 -17.57
C SER A 146 21.04 2.95 -18.13
N ASN A 147 21.79 1.98 -18.67
CA ASN A 147 21.24 0.69 -19.09
C ASN A 147 21.53 -0.34 -17.99
N VAL A 148 20.54 -0.67 -17.16
CA VAL A 148 20.76 -1.45 -15.94
C VAL A 148 19.97 -2.75 -15.94
N GLU A 149 20.65 -3.84 -15.60
CA GLU A 149 20.06 -5.18 -15.47
C GLU A 149 20.54 -5.88 -14.19
N ALA A 150 19.76 -6.85 -13.71
CA ALA A 150 20.16 -7.73 -12.62
C ALA A 150 19.96 -9.20 -12.97
N ILE A 151 20.88 -10.06 -12.53
CA ILE A 151 20.66 -11.51 -12.38
C ILE A 151 20.71 -11.83 -10.88
N ALA A 152 19.58 -12.27 -10.36
CA ALA A 152 19.44 -12.71 -8.98
C ALA A 152 19.55 -14.24 -8.93
N ALA A 153 20.37 -14.79 -8.02
CA ALA A 153 20.45 -16.24 -7.79
C ALA A 153 19.10 -16.82 -7.36
N ALA A 154 18.31 -16.03 -6.63
CA ALA A 154 16.98 -16.37 -6.12
C ALA A 154 15.95 -15.30 -6.46
N GLY A 155 14.73 -15.73 -6.81
CA GLY A 155 13.57 -14.85 -6.92
C GLY A 155 13.18 -14.20 -5.57
N PHE A 156 12.16 -13.33 -5.61
CA PHE A 156 11.75 -12.43 -4.51
C PHE A 156 11.66 -13.05 -3.10
N GLU A 157 11.41 -14.35 -2.97
CA GLU A 157 11.25 -15.10 -1.72
C GLU A 157 11.96 -16.47 -1.70
N GLN A 158 12.91 -16.71 -2.62
CA GLN A 158 13.67 -17.97 -2.60
C GLN A 158 14.94 -17.84 -1.74
N VAL A 159 15.25 -18.90 -0.99
CA VAL A 159 16.50 -19.07 -0.26
C VAL A 159 17.51 -19.69 -1.21
N ALA A 160 18.54 -18.95 -1.60
CA ALA A 160 19.59 -19.43 -2.48
C ALA A 160 20.51 -20.44 -1.75
N PRO A 161 20.98 -21.52 -2.41
CA PRO A 161 22.11 -22.30 -1.92
C PRO A 161 23.40 -21.49 -2.13
N LEU A 162 23.72 -20.63 -1.16
CA LEU A 162 24.79 -19.62 -1.25
C LEU A 162 26.22 -20.19 -1.38
N ARG A 163 26.42 -21.50 -1.14
CA ARG A 163 27.73 -22.15 -0.95
C ARG A 163 27.68 -23.60 -1.45
N GLY A 164 28.84 -24.19 -1.72
CA GLY A 164 28.97 -25.58 -2.21
C GLY A 164 28.78 -25.75 -3.72
N SER A 165 29.02 -26.95 -4.24
CA SER A 165 29.10 -27.24 -5.69
C SER A 165 27.86 -26.87 -6.51
N ASP A 166 26.71 -26.74 -5.86
CA ASP A 166 25.43 -26.45 -6.50
C ASP A 166 25.02 -24.96 -6.36
N SER A 167 25.94 -24.07 -5.99
CA SER A 167 25.67 -22.62 -5.85
C SER A 167 25.55 -21.89 -7.19
N PHE A 168 24.80 -20.79 -7.22
CA PHE A 168 24.62 -19.96 -8.42
C PHE A 168 25.95 -19.47 -8.98
N THR A 169 26.85 -18.98 -8.11
CA THR A 169 28.21 -18.53 -8.49
C THR A 169 29.03 -19.64 -9.14
N THR A 170 28.84 -20.90 -8.74
CA THR A 170 29.55 -22.04 -9.36
C THR A 170 29.07 -22.23 -10.81
N PHE A 171 27.77 -22.39 -11.04
CA PHE A 171 27.23 -22.58 -12.39
C PHE A 171 27.35 -21.33 -13.28
N LEU A 172 27.28 -20.12 -12.72
CA LEU A 172 27.59 -18.86 -13.41
C LEU A 172 29.01 -18.88 -13.97
N THR A 173 29.97 -19.31 -13.14
CA THR A 173 31.38 -19.45 -13.52
C THR A 173 31.57 -20.52 -14.61
N GLU A 174 30.82 -21.62 -14.56
CA GLU A 174 30.86 -22.67 -15.59
C GLU A 174 30.32 -22.20 -16.94
N VAL A 175 29.15 -21.55 -16.99
CA VAL A 175 28.60 -21.02 -18.25
C VAL A 175 29.51 -19.97 -18.87
N LEU A 176 30.12 -19.08 -18.06
CA LEU A 176 31.10 -18.13 -18.56
C LEU A 176 32.35 -18.82 -19.12
N LYS A 177 32.81 -19.91 -18.48
CA LYS A 177 33.91 -20.77 -18.99
C LYS A 177 33.56 -21.49 -20.29
N GLU A 178 32.30 -21.81 -20.53
CA GLU A 178 31.84 -22.37 -21.81
C GLU A 178 31.82 -21.29 -22.89
N VAL A 179 31.13 -20.17 -22.67
CA VAL A 179 31.00 -19.05 -23.64
C VAL A 179 32.36 -18.53 -24.11
N ARG A 180 33.36 -18.46 -23.21
CA ARG A 180 34.75 -18.08 -23.56
C ARG A 180 35.50 -19.15 -24.36
N LYS A 181 35.21 -20.45 -24.17
CA LYS A 181 35.76 -21.53 -25.02
C LYS A 181 35.08 -21.58 -26.39
N GLU A 182 33.81 -21.19 -26.46
CA GLU A 182 33.06 -21.01 -27.70
C GLU A 182 33.56 -19.79 -28.50
N ASP A 183 34.37 -18.90 -27.89
CA ASP A 183 34.77 -17.57 -28.39
C ASP A 183 33.55 -16.75 -28.83
N THR A 184 32.50 -16.76 -27.99
CA THR A 184 31.23 -16.08 -28.24
C THR A 184 30.91 -15.04 -27.18
N SER A 185 29.83 -14.32 -27.41
CA SER A 185 29.22 -13.37 -26.49
C SER A 185 27.88 -13.91 -25.97
N ILE A 186 27.50 -13.53 -24.75
CA ILE A 186 26.23 -13.97 -24.13
C ILE A 186 25.47 -12.80 -23.52
N VAL A 187 24.22 -12.64 -23.94
CA VAL A 187 23.28 -11.67 -23.36
C VAL A 187 22.91 -12.10 -21.94
N ALA A 188 22.82 -11.17 -20.98
CA ALA A 188 22.57 -11.48 -19.57
C ALA A 188 21.28 -12.31 -19.33
N SER A 189 20.20 -12.06 -20.09
CA SER A 189 18.96 -12.86 -20.07
C SER A 189 19.12 -14.29 -20.65
N VAL A 190 20.13 -14.52 -21.49
CA VAL A 190 20.52 -15.86 -21.98
C VAL A 190 21.41 -16.54 -20.94
N LEU A 191 22.32 -15.81 -20.30
CA LEU A 191 23.19 -16.31 -19.22
C LEU A 191 22.36 -16.82 -18.04
N ALA A 192 21.41 -16.01 -17.54
CA ALA A 192 20.50 -16.42 -16.47
C ALA A 192 19.75 -17.74 -16.81
N ARG A 193 19.28 -17.89 -18.06
CA ARG A 193 18.61 -19.11 -18.53
C ARG A 193 19.55 -20.30 -18.69
N ARG A 194 20.79 -20.14 -19.17
CA ARG A 194 21.79 -21.23 -19.20
C ARG A 194 22.12 -21.70 -17.78
N VAL A 195 22.40 -20.79 -16.85
CA VAL A 195 22.71 -21.10 -15.44
C VAL A 195 21.51 -21.79 -14.76
N SER A 196 20.30 -21.29 -14.96
CA SER A 196 19.07 -21.91 -14.47
C SER A 196 18.82 -23.32 -15.03
N ALA A 197 19.18 -23.57 -16.30
CA ALA A 197 19.06 -24.89 -16.91
C ALA A 197 20.05 -25.92 -16.32
N LEU A 198 21.27 -25.50 -15.94
CA LEU A 198 22.24 -26.36 -15.26
C LEU A 198 21.81 -26.67 -13.81
N LEU A 199 21.41 -25.65 -13.05
CA LEU A 199 20.86 -25.77 -11.68
C LEU A 199 19.66 -26.74 -11.59
N ASN A 200 18.80 -26.75 -12.62
CA ASN A 200 17.63 -27.63 -12.69
C ASN A 200 17.90 -28.99 -13.38
N SER A 201 19.16 -29.28 -13.74
CA SER A 201 19.52 -30.54 -14.41
C SER A 201 19.47 -31.75 -13.47
N PRO A 202 19.26 -32.98 -13.98
CA PRO A 202 19.36 -34.20 -13.17
C PRO A 202 20.78 -34.56 -12.70
N GLN A 203 21.79 -33.76 -13.06
CA GLN A 203 23.21 -33.99 -12.72
C GLN A 203 23.70 -33.11 -11.56
N ALA A 204 23.01 -32.01 -11.25
CA ALA A 204 23.20 -31.25 -10.01
C ALA A 204 22.93 -32.16 -8.79
N SER A 205 23.65 -31.94 -7.69
CA SER A 205 23.63 -32.88 -6.57
C SER A 205 22.28 -32.85 -5.84
N GLY A 206 21.64 -34.02 -5.74
CA GLY A 206 20.23 -34.17 -5.34
C GLY A 206 19.93 -33.96 -3.85
N LYS A 207 20.52 -32.93 -3.23
CA LYS A 207 20.35 -32.58 -1.81
C LYS A 207 20.06 -31.09 -1.55
N GLY A 208 20.28 -30.20 -2.52
CA GLY A 208 20.02 -28.77 -2.38
C GLY A 208 18.58 -28.35 -2.71
N THR A 209 18.15 -27.22 -2.13
CA THR A 209 16.92 -26.53 -2.53
C THR A 209 17.02 -26.11 -3.99
N ARG A 210 16.03 -26.46 -4.82
CA ARG A 210 16.00 -26.02 -6.23
C ARG A 210 15.57 -24.56 -6.31
N VAL A 211 16.46 -23.73 -6.84
CA VAL A 211 16.26 -22.30 -7.00
C VAL A 211 16.37 -21.95 -8.49
N THR A 212 15.56 -20.99 -8.93
CA THR A 212 15.54 -20.53 -10.32
C THR A 212 16.09 -19.10 -10.36
N PRO A 213 17.32 -18.89 -10.88
CA PRO A 213 17.84 -17.55 -11.08
C PRO A 213 16.93 -16.74 -12.01
N GLN A 214 16.67 -15.49 -11.63
CA GLN A 214 15.79 -14.59 -12.37
C GLN A 214 16.59 -13.41 -12.94
N HIS A 215 16.23 -13.02 -14.16
CA HIS A 215 16.76 -11.85 -14.86
C HIS A 215 15.76 -10.71 -14.76
N PHE A 216 16.25 -9.50 -14.50
CA PHE A 216 15.44 -8.29 -14.37
C PHE A 216 16.05 -7.13 -15.18
N PRO A 217 15.43 -6.70 -16.29
CA PRO A 217 15.78 -5.44 -16.93
C PRO A 217 15.24 -4.28 -16.09
N LEU A 218 16.13 -3.46 -15.52
CA LEU A 218 15.80 -2.30 -14.70
C LEU A 218 15.73 -1.01 -15.53
N HIS A 219 15.55 -1.15 -16.85
CA HIS A 219 15.57 -0.09 -17.86
C HIS A 219 14.30 -0.08 -18.72
N ASN A 220 13.88 1.09 -19.20
CA ASN A 220 12.78 1.19 -20.16
C ASN A 220 13.27 0.98 -21.61
N GLY A 221 13.18 -0.25 -22.12
CA GLY A 221 13.24 -0.55 -23.56
C GLY A 221 14.58 -0.35 -24.28
N LYS A 222 15.72 -0.52 -23.58
CA LYS A 222 17.06 -0.45 -24.17
C LYS A 222 17.54 -1.79 -24.72
N THR A 223 18.72 -1.79 -25.37
CA THR A 223 19.42 -3.01 -25.82
C THR A 223 19.93 -3.80 -24.62
N PHE A 224 19.70 -5.12 -24.58
CA PHE A 224 20.20 -5.95 -23.49
C PHE A 224 21.73 -5.94 -23.36
N ILE A 225 22.23 -6.07 -22.13
CA ILE A 225 23.66 -6.18 -21.81
C ILE A 225 24.23 -7.49 -22.34
N GLU A 226 25.34 -7.39 -23.09
CA GLU A 226 26.05 -8.53 -23.67
C GLU A 226 27.45 -8.68 -23.08
N ILE A 227 27.75 -9.87 -22.55
CA ILE A 227 29.01 -10.21 -21.88
C ILE A 227 29.90 -10.97 -22.87
N ALA A 228 31.13 -10.47 -23.09
CA ALA A 228 32.10 -11.04 -24.00
C ALA A 228 33.54 -10.71 -23.55
N PRO A 229 34.57 -11.48 -23.97
CA PRO A 229 35.96 -11.15 -23.65
C PRO A 229 36.39 -9.82 -24.29
N VAL A 230 36.99 -8.92 -23.50
CA VAL A 230 37.48 -7.62 -24.00
C VAL A 230 38.72 -7.86 -24.88
N LEU A 231 38.64 -7.51 -26.16
CA LEU A 231 39.75 -7.62 -27.11
C LEU A 231 40.88 -6.63 -26.74
N PRO A 232 42.16 -6.99 -26.99
CA PRO A 232 43.25 -6.07 -26.74
C PRO A 232 43.24 -4.98 -27.82
N LEU A 233 43.47 -3.72 -27.43
CA LEU A 233 43.63 -2.63 -28.39
C LEU A 233 44.94 -2.81 -29.17
N THR A 234 44.86 -3.49 -30.30
CA THR A 234 45.94 -3.58 -31.29
C THR A 234 46.19 -2.21 -31.89
N LEU A 235 47.40 -1.67 -31.70
CA LEU A 235 47.76 -0.30 -32.15
C LEU A 235 47.59 -0.09 -33.66
N ASP A 236 47.63 -1.16 -34.45
CA ASP A 236 47.56 -1.15 -35.92
C ASP A 236 46.17 -1.52 -36.50
N SER A 237 45.08 -1.14 -35.81
CA SER A 237 43.72 -1.25 -36.39
C SER A 237 42.73 -0.21 -35.85
N VAL A 238 42.83 1.03 -36.34
CA VAL A 238 41.78 2.05 -36.17
C VAL A 238 40.94 2.17 -37.47
N PRO A 239 39.79 1.48 -37.57
CA PRO A 239 38.72 1.91 -38.47
C PRO A 239 38.01 3.11 -37.84
N ASN A 240 38.03 4.27 -38.51
CA ASN A 240 37.37 5.47 -38.00
C ASN A 240 35.83 5.28 -37.93
N GLY A 241 35.24 5.53 -36.75
CA GLY A 241 33.88 6.06 -36.61
C GLY A 241 32.67 5.10 -36.52
N ASP A 242 32.74 3.87 -37.03
CA ASP A 242 31.52 3.10 -37.34
C ASP A 242 30.96 2.15 -36.24
N ILE A 243 31.56 2.07 -35.04
CA ILE A 243 31.03 1.20 -33.97
C ILE A 243 29.67 1.71 -33.44
N LEU A 244 29.44 3.02 -33.44
CA LEU A 244 28.26 3.64 -32.79
C LEU A 244 26.94 3.56 -33.58
N GLN A 245 26.93 3.14 -34.85
CA GLN A 245 25.69 3.14 -35.65
C GLN A 245 24.81 1.88 -35.53
N ARG A 246 25.31 0.76 -34.96
CA ARG A 246 24.51 -0.48 -34.87
C ARG A 246 23.25 -0.38 -34.00
N ARG A 247 23.16 0.61 -33.10
CA ARG A 247 21.91 0.91 -32.36
C ARG A 247 20.79 1.53 -33.24
N ARG A 248 21.03 1.89 -34.52
CA ARG A 248 20.01 2.40 -35.47
C ARG A 248 20.26 2.03 -36.94
N THR A 249 19.98 0.78 -37.32
CA THR A 249 19.10 0.44 -38.48
C THR A 249 19.07 -1.07 -38.74
N SER A 250 17.86 -1.65 -38.72
CA SER A 250 17.55 -2.92 -39.42
C SER A 250 16.16 -2.84 -40.05
N MET A 251 16.03 -1.89 -40.97
CA MET A 251 15.14 -1.98 -42.14
C MET A 251 15.94 -1.46 -43.33
N SER A 252 15.69 -2.03 -44.51
CA SER A 252 16.59 -1.99 -45.67
C SER A 252 16.39 -0.78 -46.59
N GLU A 253 17.48 -0.25 -47.17
CA GLU A 253 17.78 -0.35 -48.62
C GLU A 253 19.12 0.37 -48.99
N LEU A 254 19.50 0.36 -50.28
CA LEU A 254 20.82 0.70 -50.85
C LEU A 254 20.74 1.90 -51.86
N PRO A 255 21.79 2.29 -52.63
CA PRO A 255 23.01 3.00 -52.19
C PRO A 255 23.39 4.22 -53.10
N PHE A 256 24.43 5.03 -52.76
CA PHE A 256 25.60 5.39 -53.64
C PHE A 256 26.40 6.68 -53.27
N HIS A 257 27.74 6.59 -53.43
CA HIS A 257 28.76 7.57 -53.85
C HIS A 257 28.90 9.03 -53.30
N ALA A 258 29.97 9.23 -52.48
CA ALA A 258 31.28 9.84 -52.86
C ALA A 258 31.70 11.32 -52.50
N GLN A 259 32.98 11.42 -52.06
CA GLN A 259 34.00 12.50 -52.23
C GLN A 259 34.13 13.78 -51.32
N SER A 260 34.94 13.63 -50.26
CA SER A 260 36.22 14.35 -49.96
C SER A 260 36.32 15.80 -49.42
N ARG A 261 37.32 15.99 -48.51
CA ARG A 261 38.08 17.25 -48.16
C ARG A 261 37.29 18.34 -47.37
N THR A 262 37.84 19.26 -46.56
CA THR A 262 39.20 19.74 -46.10
C THR A 262 39.00 20.73 -44.90
N GLN A 263 39.95 21.18 -44.04
CA GLN A 263 41.29 20.77 -43.54
C GLN A 263 41.91 21.90 -42.63
N GLU A 264 42.75 21.60 -41.61
CA GLU A 264 43.66 22.54 -40.84
C GLU A 264 42.97 23.60 -39.90
N ARG A 265 43.58 24.38 -38.95
CA ARG A 265 44.88 24.52 -38.20
C ARG A 265 44.66 25.41 -36.93
N ARG A 266 45.60 25.88 -36.05
CA ARG A 266 47.09 25.89 -36.00
C ARG A 266 47.73 25.60 -34.60
N GLU A 267 48.83 26.27 -34.19
CA GLU A 267 49.96 25.65 -33.45
C GLU A 267 50.72 26.56 -32.42
N SER A 268 51.04 26.02 -31.23
CA SER A 268 52.39 25.94 -30.58
C SER A 268 53.04 27.02 -29.66
N GLN A 269 53.70 26.48 -28.59
CA GLN A 269 54.97 26.89 -27.91
C GLN A 269 55.12 28.19 -27.06
N GLY A 270 55.85 28.05 -25.94
CA GLY A 270 56.33 29.11 -25.02
C GLY A 270 56.94 28.49 -23.74
N SER A 271 57.91 29.12 -23.05
CA SER A 271 58.72 28.44 -22.00
C SER A 271 59.19 29.28 -20.79
N SER A 272 59.63 28.57 -19.73
CA SER A 272 60.69 28.95 -18.77
C SER A 272 60.40 29.76 -17.46
N SER A 273 60.03 29.02 -16.41
CA SER A 273 60.75 28.95 -15.10
C SER A 273 60.59 30.00 -13.96
N ARG A 274 60.76 29.46 -12.73
CA ARG A 274 61.30 30.03 -11.45
C ARG A 274 60.43 30.87 -10.48
N LYS A 275 60.22 30.25 -9.30
CA LYS A 275 60.43 30.74 -7.89
C LYS A 275 59.65 31.99 -7.40
N ALA A 276 59.22 32.16 -6.15
CA ALA A 276 59.15 31.42 -4.86
C ALA A 276 58.77 32.49 -3.77
N GLN A 277 58.49 32.06 -2.53
CA GLN A 277 58.54 32.89 -1.28
C GLN A 277 57.43 33.99 -1.09
N ASP A 278 56.99 34.37 0.11
CA ASP A 278 57.21 33.74 1.44
C ASP A 278 56.11 34.00 2.50
N SER A 279 56.25 33.28 3.62
CA SER A 279 55.56 33.28 4.93
C SER A 279 55.08 34.61 5.56
N LEU A 280 54.08 34.55 6.47
CA LEU A 280 54.17 34.74 7.95
C LEU A 280 52.73 34.71 8.57
N LYS A 281 52.34 34.16 9.75
CA LYS A 281 52.88 33.74 11.08
C LYS A 281 52.66 34.75 12.24
N TRP A 282 51.99 34.27 13.31
CA TRP A 282 52.19 34.48 14.78
C TRP A 282 50.98 33.83 15.51
N GLY A 283 51.04 33.20 16.68
CA GLY A 283 52.18 32.76 17.51
C GLY A 283 51.72 32.05 18.80
N ASP A 284 52.51 31.09 19.30
CA ASP A 284 52.73 30.67 20.71
C ASP A 284 51.58 30.09 21.60
N ALA A 285 51.79 29.20 22.60
CA ALA A 285 52.90 28.26 22.90
C ALA A 285 52.59 27.30 24.10
N LEU A 286 53.26 26.12 24.18
CA LEU A 286 53.58 25.28 25.39
C LEU A 286 52.37 24.52 26.09
N VAL A 287 52.49 23.37 26.80
CA VAL A 287 53.65 22.50 27.19
C VAL A 287 53.24 21.03 27.56
N ASP A 288 54.16 20.07 27.31
CA ASP A 288 54.46 18.74 27.93
C ASP A 288 53.42 17.61 28.23
N ASP A 289 53.78 16.32 28.29
CA ASP A 289 54.82 15.47 27.63
C ASP A 289 54.59 13.94 27.94
N HIS A 290 55.38 13.06 27.33
CA HIS A 290 55.85 11.72 27.78
C HIS A 290 55.14 10.40 27.39
N ARG A 291 55.48 9.94 26.17
CA ARG A 291 56.34 8.76 25.87
C ARG A 291 55.99 7.30 26.32
N HIS A 292 55.99 6.41 25.29
CA HIS A 292 56.53 5.02 25.25
C HIS A 292 55.81 3.90 26.05
N ALA A 293 55.90 2.59 25.73
CA ALA A 293 56.16 1.83 24.48
C ALA A 293 55.98 0.29 24.75
N LYS A 294 55.76 -0.54 23.70
CA LYS A 294 56.16 -1.98 23.49
C LYS A 294 56.08 -3.04 24.64
N ALA A 295 55.84 -4.34 24.44
CA ALA A 295 55.49 -5.19 23.28
C ALA A 295 55.28 -6.69 23.69
N VAL A 296 54.70 -7.51 22.79
CA VAL A 296 54.92 -8.98 22.55
C VAL A 296 54.64 -10.03 23.67
N GLY A 297 53.97 -11.14 23.30
CA GLY A 297 53.93 -12.41 24.05
C GLY A 297 53.15 -13.52 23.30
N PHE A 298 53.70 -14.73 23.15
CA PHE A 298 53.25 -15.80 22.22
C PHE A 298 52.84 -17.12 22.94
N THR A 299 52.30 -18.10 22.17
CA THR A 299 52.16 -19.57 22.46
C THR A 299 51.18 -20.02 23.58
N ASP A 300 50.28 -21.03 23.44
CA ASP A 300 50.33 -22.45 22.94
C ASP A 300 50.82 -23.46 24.01
N GLY A 301 50.25 -24.66 24.28
CA GLY A 301 49.05 -25.37 23.77
C GLY A 301 48.87 -26.79 24.38
N GLY A 302 47.84 -27.58 23.98
CA GLY A 302 47.60 -29.00 24.38
C GLY A 302 46.48 -29.23 25.42
N ARG A 303 45.47 -30.13 25.26
CA ARG A 303 45.45 -31.63 25.26
C ARG A 303 45.67 -32.26 26.67
N HIS A 304 44.97 -33.29 27.18
CA HIS A 304 43.97 -34.25 26.62
C HIS A 304 43.32 -35.17 27.74
N ILE A 305 42.17 -35.83 27.45
CA ILE A 305 41.60 -37.11 28.02
C ILE A 305 40.50 -37.12 29.14
N LYS A 306 39.40 -37.86 28.83
CA LYS A 306 38.35 -38.64 29.58
C LYS A 306 38.44 -38.81 31.13
N GLY A 307 37.36 -39.03 31.92
CA GLY A 307 35.88 -39.02 31.69
C GLY A 307 35.06 -40.04 32.57
N PHE A 308 33.82 -39.67 32.98
CA PHE A 308 32.71 -40.50 33.60
C PHE A 308 32.91 -41.10 35.04
N PRO A 309 31.84 -41.53 35.81
CA PRO A 309 30.41 -41.15 35.86
C PRO A 309 29.86 -40.66 37.28
N PRO A 310 28.86 -41.24 38.03
CA PRO A 310 27.76 -40.50 38.76
C PRO A 310 27.73 -40.72 40.33
N PRO A 311 26.66 -40.54 41.19
CA PRO A 311 25.22 -40.25 40.99
C PRO A 311 24.43 -39.26 41.95
N LEU A 312 23.92 -39.68 43.13
CA LEU A 312 22.71 -39.16 43.87
C LEU A 312 22.82 -39.39 45.44
N PRO A 313 21.81 -39.11 46.33
CA PRO A 313 21.15 -37.82 46.73
C PRO A 313 20.86 -37.63 48.28
N GLY A 314 20.31 -36.47 48.73
CA GLY A 314 19.67 -36.24 50.07
C GLY A 314 20.38 -35.22 51.02
N ARG A 315 19.82 -34.65 52.13
CA ARG A 315 18.50 -34.68 52.85
C ARG A 315 18.36 -33.45 53.87
N PRO A 316 17.31 -33.27 54.74
CA PRO A 316 16.83 -31.92 55.21
C PRO A 316 16.65 -31.63 56.75
N GLY A 317 16.35 -30.36 57.12
CA GLY A 317 15.72 -29.89 58.41
C GLY A 317 16.56 -28.93 59.31
N PRO A 318 16.08 -28.34 60.44
CA PRO A 318 14.71 -28.30 61.05
C PRO A 318 14.25 -26.90 61.65
N HIS A 319 13.21 -26.86 62.52
CA HIS A 319 12.60 -25.66 63.19
C HIS A 319 12.24 -25.92 64.68
N PRO A 320 12.13 -24.91 65.61
CA PRO A 320 10.85 -24.25 66.03
C PRO A 320 11.10 -22.78 66.58
N PRO A 321 10.56 -22.18 67.70
CA PRO A 321 9.31 -22.34 68.52
C PRO A 321 8.61 -21.03 69.12
N GLN A 322 7.26 -20.93 69.05
CA GLN A 322 6.32 -20.37 70.10
C GLN A 322 6.33 -18.82 70.43
N ARG A 323 5.35 -18.17 71.11
CA ARG A 323 4.09 -18.55 71.85
C ARG A 323 2.99 -17.41 71.74
N GLY A 324 1.77 -17.56 72.32
CA GLY A 324 0.54 -16.85 71.87
C GLY A 324 -0.30 -15.92 72.83
N PRO A 325 -1.54 -15.50 72.41
CA PRO A 325 -2.30 -14.33 72.93
C PRO A 325 -3.76 -14.56 73.44
N PRO A 326 -4.40 -13.57 74.13
CA PRO A 326 -5.87 -13.57 74.38
C PRO A 326 -6.64 -12.19 74.35
N LEU A 327 -7.99 -12.26 74.41
CA LEU A 327 -9.02 -11.26 74.82
C LEU A 327 -9.59 -10.15 73.87
N ALA A 328 -10.84 -9.73 74.19
CA ALA A 328 -11.81 -8.83 73.49
C ALA A 328 -12.76 -8.19 74.58
N PRO A 329 -13.90 -7.46 74.33
CA PRO A 329 -14.64 -7.11 73.09
C PRO A 329 -15.19 -5.64 73.04
N GLN A 330 -16.08 -5.30 72.07
CA GLN A 330 -17.30 -4.44 72.16
C GLN A 330 -17.92 -4.25 70.74
N ARG A 331 -19.18 -3.77 70.61
CA ARG A 331 -19.92 -3.63 69.32
C ARG A 331 -20.30 -2.17 68.98
N GLY A 332 -20.46 -1.86 67.68
CA GLY A 332 -21.06 -0.63 67.16
C GLY A 332 -21.81 -0.85 65.82
N PRO A 333 -22.77 0.04 65.43
CA PRO A 333 -23.64 -0.14 64.27
C PRO A 333 -22.98 0.21 62.91
N PRO A 334 -23.55 -0.22 61.77
CA PRO A 334 -22.92 -0.09 60.45
C PRO A 334 -23.00 1.33 59.87
N ARG A 335 -22.04 1.65 58.98
CA ARG A 335 -22.12 2.78 58.03
C ARG A 335 -22.59 2.30 56.65
N PRO A 336 -23.31 3.12 55.88
CA PRO A 336 -23.91 2.72 54.61
C PRO A 336 -22.86 2.46 53.51
N MET A 337 -23.23 1.63 52.54
CA MET A 337 -22.41 1.31 51.37
C MET A 337 -22.23 2.53 50.46
N ALA A 338 -21.00 2.80 50.03
CA ALA A 338 -20.76 3.68 48.91
C ALA A 338 -21.02 2.93 47.59
N PRO A 339 -21.74 3.50 46.61
CA PRO A 339 -21.90 2.87 45.31
C PRO A 339 -20.54 2.82 44.59
N ARG A 340 -20.15 1.64 44.11
CA ARG A 340 -18.98 1.48 43.23
C ARG A 340 -19.28 2.16 41.89
N THR A 341 -18.55 3.23 41.57
CA THR A 341 -18.64 3.86 40.25
C THR A 341 -17.99 2.96 39.19
N PRO A 342 -18.60 2.80 38.00
CA PRO A 342 -17.92 2.18 36.87
C PRO A 342 -16.77 3.07 36.41
N LYS A 343 -15.68 2.45 35.96
CA LYS A 343 -14.65 3.14 35.17
C LYS A 343 -15.09 3.09 33.72
N SER A 344 -15.14 4.23 33.05
CA SER A 344 -15.66 4.39 31.68
C SER A 344 -14.77 5.32 30.85
N SER A 345 -14.94 5.29 29.52
CA SER A 345 -14.36 6.21 28.55
C SER A 345 -12.82 6.26 28.46
N ALA A 346 -12.30 5.70 27.37
CA ALA A 346 -10.92 5.95 26.93
C ALA A 346 -10.79 7.21 26.03
N ALA A 347 -11.90 7.79 25.56
CA ALA A 347 -11.91 8.80 24.50
C ALA A 347 -11.21 10.11 24.89
N SER A 348 -11.37 10.55 26.14
CA SER A 348 -10.75 11.77 26.68
C SER A 348 -9.24 11.63 26.96
N ARG A 349 -8.71 10.41 27.03
CA ARG A 349 -7.46 10.09 27.74
C ARG A 349 -6.16 10.46 27.00
N VAL A 350 -6.23 11.04 25.80
CA VAL A 350 -5.08 11.31 24.91
C VAL A 350 -4.59 12.76 24.97
N VAL A 351 -5.40 13.71 25.45
CA VAL A 351 -5.03 15.14 25.47
C VAL A 351 -4.11 15.49 26.67
N SER A 352 -4.18 14.72 27.76
CA SER A 352 -3.50 15.06 29.01
C SER A 352 -2.05 14.57 29.07
N ARG A 353 -1.10 15.38 28.56
CA ARG A 353 0.26 15.61 29.11
C ARG A 353 1.14 16.51 28.22
N MET A 354 1.23 17.81 28.54
CA MET A 354 2.51 18.50 28.78
C MET A 354 2.35 19.98 29.21
N THR A 355 3.03 20.33 30.31
CA THR A 355 3.39 21.71 30.76
C THR A 355 2.26 22.69 31.16
N PRO A 356 2.52 23.63 32.10
CA PRO A 356 1.46 24.35 32.82
C PRO A 356 0.96 25.61 32.09
N ARG A 357 -0.31 25.95 32.33
CA ARG A 357 -0.97 27.17 31.84
C ARG A 357 -1.66 27.92 32.99
N MET A 358 -1.76 29.24 32.89
CA MET A 358 -2.47 30.06 33.88
C MET A 358 -3.98 30.03 33.61
N ASP A 359 -4.74 29.61 34.61
CA ASP A 359 -6.18 29.85 34.84
C ASP A 359 -7.15 29.67 33.63
N SER A 360 -6.96 28.58 32.87
CA SER A 360 -8.02 28.03 32.00
C SER A 360 -9.28 27.67 32.79
N SER A 361 -9.15 27.37 34.09
CA SER A 361 -10.27 27.16 35.02
C SER A 361 -11.27 28.31 35.08
N SER A 362 -10.82 29.56 34.89
CA SER A 362 -11.66 30.74 35.06
C SER A 362 -12.78 30.88 34.02
N ILE A 363 -12.60 30.38 32.79
CA ILE A 363 -13.60 30.57 31.71
C ILE A 363 -14.70 29.50 31.76
N TYR A 364 -14.34 28.23 31.91
CA TYR A 364 -15.32 27.13 31.94
C TYR A 364 -16.19 27.16 33.19
N ALA A 365 -15.67 27.66 34.32
CA ALA A 365 -16.44 27.89 35.54
C ALA A 365 -17.42 29.08 35.46
N ARG A 366 -17.18 30.07 34.59
CA ARG A 366 -18.13 31.18 34.32
C ARG A 366 -19.24 30.80 33.37
N TYR A 367 -18.93 29.91 32.42
CA TYR A 367 -19.85 29.40 31.42
C TYR A 367 -20.05 27.88 31.59
N PRO A 368 -20.61 27.41 32.72
CA PRO A 368 -20.86 25.99 32.91
C PRO A 368 -21.90 25.48 31.90
N VAL A 369 -21.84 24.19 31.60
CA VAL A 369 -22.82 23.47 30.79
C VAL A 369 -23.32 22.23 31.54
N ASP A 370 -24.55 21.82 31.26
CA ASP A 370 -25.10 20.52 31.69
C ASP A 370 -25.13 19.51 30.53
N SER A 371 -25.69 18.33 30.77
CA SER A 371 -25.78 17.23 29.79
C SER A 371 -26.73 17.47 28.60
N HIS A 372 -27.33 18.65 28.48
CA HIS A 372 -28.18 19.09 27.36
C HIS A 372 -27.72 20.43 26.76
N GLN A 373 -26.65 21.03 27.30
CA GLN A 373 -26.09 22.29 26.84
C GLN A 373 -24.71 22.10 26.21
N ILE A 374 -24.36 22.99 25.30
CA ILE A 374 -23.03 23.08 24.68
C ILE A 374 -22.56 24.53 24.73
N ARG A 375 -21.25 24.78 24.72
CA ARG A 375 -20.72 26.14 24.49
C ARG A 375 -20.64 26.40 22.99
N VAL A 376 -20.99 27.60 22.54
CA VAL A 376 -20.75 28.08 21.17
C VAL A 376 -19.86 29.32 21.22
N LEU A 377 -18.93 29.40 20.27
CA LEU A 377 -17.97 30.48 20.08
C LEU A 377 -18.48 31.41 18.97
N SER A 378 -18.75 32.68 19.28
CA SER A 378 -18.96 33.69 18.24
C SER A 378 -17.64 34.35 17.88
N ILE A 379 -17.20 34.20 16.63
CA ILE A 379 -16.03 34.90 16.07
C ILE A 379 -16.46 36.30 15.64
N LYS A 380 -15.74 37.35 16.05
CA LYS A 380 -16.01 38.73 15.61
C LYS A 380 -15.42 38.99 14.21
N PRO A 381 -16.08 39.81 13.36
CA PRO A 381 -15.60 40.10 12.01
C PRO A 381 -14.22 40.79 11.98
N PHE A 382 -13.62 40.88 10.79
CA PHE A 382 -12.37 41.64 10.55
C PHE A 382 -12.59 42.76 9.53
N LYS A 383 -11.76 43.83 9.61
CA LYS A 383 -11.67 44.80 8.52
C LYS A 383 -10.74 44.24 7.45
N GLU A 384 -11.16 44.26 6.19
CA GLU A 384 -10.49 43.60 5.05
C GLU A 384 -8.96 43.79 4.98
N ASN A 385 -8.47 45.01 5.24
CA ASN A 385 -7.04 45.36 5.31
C ASN A 385 -6.24 44.66 6.44
N TYR A 386 -6.91 43.89 7.30
CA TYR A 386 -6.40 43.36 8.58
C TYR A 386 -6.77 41.88 8.79
N ARG A 387 -6.76 41.03 7.74
CA ARG A 387 -7.06 39.59 7.83
C ARG A 387 -6.28 38.85 8.93
N ASN A 388 -5.08 39.33 9.25
CA ASN A 388 -4.17 38.76 10.25
C ASN A 388 -4.26 39.46 11.64
N GLU A 389 -5.29 40.27 11.91
CA GLU A 389 -5.57 40.77 13.27
C GLU A 389 -5.90 39.60 14.21
N PRO A 390 -5.41 39.61 15.47
CA PRO A 390 -5.72 38.58 16.47
C PRO A 390 -7.22 38.27 16.56
N ILE A 391 -7.56 36.99 16.67
CA ILE A 391 -8.95 36.56 16.65
C ILE A 391 -9.61 36.90 18.00
N VAL A 392 -10.64 37.74 17.92
CA VAL A 392 -11.49 38.14 19.05
C VAL A 392 -12.81 37.38 18.96
N CYS A 393 -13.22 36.76 20.07
CA CYS A 393 -14.44 35.96 20.16
C CYS A 393 -15.24 36.30 21.43
N THR A 394 -16.48 35.81 21.50
CA THR A 394 -17.27 35.69 22.74
C THR A 394 -17.77 34.25 22.86
N ILE A 395 -17.79 33.66 24.05
CA ILE A 395 -18.31 32.30 24.29
C ILE A 395 -19.61 32.35 25.10
N LYS A 396 -20.53 31.40 24.87
CA LYS A 396 -21.79 31.28 25.64
C LYS A 396 -22.34 29.85 25.64
N PRO A 397 -22.98 29.39 26.74
CA PRO A 397 -23.74 28.15 26.75
C PRO A 397 -25.06 28.32 25.99
N VAL A 398 -25.46 27.29 25.24
CA VAL A 398 -26.74 27.20 24.51
C VAL A 398 -27.33 25.80 24.68
N ILE A 399 -28.66 25.70 24.62
CA ILE A 399 -29.36 24.41 24.68
C ILE A 399 -29.24 23.72 23.32
N LEU A 400 -28.81 22.45 23.33
CA LEU A 400 -28.81 21.61 22.14
C LEU A 400 -30.25 21.14 21.87
N GLY A 401 -30.72 21.33 20.62
CA GLY A 401 -32.10 21.02 20.23
C GLY A 401 -32.52 19.59 20.62
N SER A 402 -33.76 19.44 21.10
CA SER A 402 -34.22 18.21 21.76
C SER A 402 -33.96 16.94 20.95
N SER A 403 -33.17 16.04 21.52
CA SER A 403 -33.07 14.66 21.04
C SER A 403 -34.43 13.97 21.11
N GLY A 404 -34.72 13.09 20.15
CA GLY A 404 -36.02 12.43 19.98
C GLY A 404 -36.40 11.39 21.06
N THR A 405 -35.90 11.52 22.29
CA THR A 405 -36.04 10.52 23.36
C THR A 405 -37.25 10.77 24.28
N GLY A 406 -38.45 10.77 23.70
CA GLY A 406 -39.69 10.34 24.37
C GLY A 406 -40.23 11.13 25.57
N ARG A 407 -39.66 12.29 25.94
CA ARG A 407 -40.21 13.18 26.98
C ARG A 407 -40.25 14.63 26.51
N ALA A 408 -41.39 15.28 26.68
CA ALA A 408 -41.64 16.64 26.22
C ALA A 408 -40.88 17.68 27.07
N ALA A 409 -39.72 18.11 26.58
CA ALA A 409 -39.15 19.39 26.94
C ALA A 409 -39.99 20.53 26.32
N PRO A 410 -40.04 21.73 26.91
CA PRO A 410 -40.76 22.86 26.32
C PRO A 410 -40.15 23.26 24.97
N GLN A 411 -41.03 23.64 24.04
CA GLN A 411 -40.70 23.94 22.65
C GLN A 411 -39.99 25.30 22.51
N GLN A 412 -38.69 25.33 22.82
CA GLN A 412 -37.76 26.38 22.42
C GLN A 412 -37.13 26.04 21.08
N ASP A 413 -37.04 27.03 20.19
CA ASP A 413 -36.36 26.87 18.90
C ASP A 413 -34.88 26.54 19.11
N ALA A 414 -34.39 25.52 18.40
CA ALA A 414 -33.02 25.04 18.55
C ALA A 414 -32.01 26.13 18.13
N TYR A 415 -30.95 26.31 18.92
CA TYR A 415 -29.96 27.34 18.65
C TYR A 415 -29.19 27.08 17.35
N THR A 416 -29.07 28.09 16.50
CA THR A 416 -28.40 27.99 15.19
C THR A 416 -26.90 28.25 15.30
N TYR A 417 -26.08 27.25 14.96
CA TYR A 417 -24.62 27.34 14.92
C TYR A 417 -24.05 26.49 13.77
N LYS A 418 -22.80 26.76 13.38
CA LYS A 418 -21.99 25.89 12.51
C LYS A 418 -21.09 24.97 13.35
N ALA A 419 -20.67 23.81 12.86
CA ALA A 419 -19.71 22.95 13.56
C ALA A 419 -18.43 22.78 12.74
N LEU A 420 -17.26 22.93 13.36
CA LEU A 420 -15.97 22.85 12.69
C LEU A 420 -15.38 21.43 12.78
N SER A 421 -15.31 20.75 11.64
CA SER A 421 -14.54 19.53 11.41
C SER A 421 -13.18 19.90 10.81
N TRP A 422 -12.13 19.88 11.63
CA TRP A 422 -10.79 20.37 11.28
C TRP A 422 -9.71 19.37 11.68
N TYR A 423 -8.51 19.47 11.08
CA TYR A 423 -7.35 18.63 11.38
C TYR A 423 -6.24 19.39 12.12
N CYS A 424 -5.70 18.76 13.17
CA CYS A 424 -4.51 19.19 13.88
C CYS A 424 -3.40 18.15 13.70
N ARG A 425 -2.14 18.58 13.46
CA ARG A 425 -1.00 17.66 13.40
C ARG A 425 -0.62 17.16 14.79
N HIS A 426 -0.11 15.92 14.86
CA HIS A 426 0.48 15.41 16.10
C HIS A 426 1.67 16.28 16.50
N ASN A 427 1.76 16.67 17.77
CA ASN A 427 2.72 17.66 18.28
C ASN A 427 2.66 19.04 17.58
N ALA A 428 1.49 19.46 17.07
CA ALA A 428 1.29 20.82 16.58
C ALA A 428 1.68 21.87 17.66
N PRO A 429 2.34 22.98 17.29
CA PRO A 429 2.64 24.05 18.22
C PRO A 429 1.36 24.71 18.72
N TRP A 430 1.36 25.09 19.99
CA TRP A 430 0.29 25.87 20.62
C TRP A 430 0.79 27.29 20.91
N ASN A 431 1.19 27.99 19.85
CA ASN A 431 1.80 29.32 19.95
C ASN A 431 0.78 30.44 19.66
N ALA A 432 -0.46 30.08 19.34
CA ALA A 432 -1.57 30.95 19.00
C ALA A 432 -2.49 31.21 20.21
N GLU A 433 -3.18 32.35 20.23
CA GLU A 433 -4.06 32.77 21.34
C GLU A 433 -5.38 33.37 20.82
N LEU A 434 -6.52 32.84 21.28
CA LEU A 434 -7.83 33.48 21.09
C LEU A 434 -8.10 34.48 22.22
N THR A 435 -8.56 35.69 21.89
CA THR A 435 -9.01 36.67 22.88
C THR A 435 -10.51 36.53 23.11
N ILE A 436 -10.93 36.06 24.29
CA ILE A 436 -12.34 35.88 24.63
C ILE A 436 -12.85 37.08 25.45
N LEU A 437 -13.94 37.69 24.97
CA LEU A 437 -14.67 38.79 25.60
C LEU A 437 -15.95 38.26 26.29
N PRO A 438 -16.48 38.99 27.30
CA PRO A 438 -15.99 40.26 27.85
C PRO A 438 -14.79 40.15 28.82
N GLU A 439 -14.42 38.95 29.29
CA GLU A 439 -13.38 38.77 30.32
C GLU A 439 -11.95 39.15 29.90
N TYR A 440 -11.69 39.30 28.60
CA TYR A 440 -10.36 39.52 28.02
C TYR A 440 -9.37 38.37 28.32
N VAL A 441 -9.89 37.15 28.46
CA VAL A 441 -9.10 35.93 28.66
C VAL A 441 -8.40 35.56 27.36
N ARG A 442 -7.09 35.25 27.44
CA ARG A 442 -6.37 34.63 26.33
C ARG A 442 -6.41 33.12 26.47
N LEU A 443 -7.05 32.45 25.53
CA LEU A 443 -7.12 30.99 25.46
C LEU A 443 -6.08 30.48 24.44
N PRO A 444 -4.99 29.82 24.86
CA PRO A 444 -3.98 29.31 23.94
C PRO A 444 -4.53 28.12 23.14
N ILE A 445 -4.30 28.12 21.82
CA ILE A 445 -4.79 27.12 20.87
C ILE A 445 -3.68 26.61 19.93
N PRO A 446 -3.87 25.48 19.22
CA PRO A 446 -2.97 25.05 18.15
C PRO A 446 -2.98 26.03 16.97
N ASN A 447 -1.82 26.23 16.33
CA ASN A 447 -1.69 27.11 15.15
C ASN A 447 -2.60 26.69 13.98
N GLU A 448 -2.85 25.39 13.78
CA GLU A 448 -3.81 24.89 12.79
C GLU A 448 -5.25 25.34 13.08
N LEU A 449 -5.64 25.51 14.35
CA LEU A 449 -6.98 26.01 14.70
C LEU A 449 -7.07 27.52 14.50
N GLU A 450 -6.00 28.26 14.75
CA GLU A 450 -5.93 29.70 14.45
C GLU A 450 -6.13 29.93 12.94
N ALA A 451 -5.38 29.20 12.10
CA ALA A 451 -5.53 29.25 10.64
C ALA A 451 -6.96 28.91 10.18
N ALA A 452 -7.55 27.85 10.73
CA ALA A 452 -8.95 27.49 10.43
C ALA A 452 -9.92 28.62 10.82
N LEU A 453 -9.77 29.21 12.02
CA LEU A 453 -10.64 30.28 12.48
C LEU A 453 -10.46 31.60 11.68
N HIS A 454 -9.26 31.88 11.13
CA HIS A 454 -9.05 32.95 10.15
C HIS A 454 -9.76 32.67 8.81
N ASP A 455 -9.71 31.44 8.28
CA ASP A 455 -10.45 31.05 7.07
C ASP A 455 -11.98 31.07 7.26
N LEU A 456 -12.45 30.88 8.50
CA LEU A 456 -13.86 31.01 8.84
C LEU A 456 -14.32 32.47 8.88
N ARG A 457 -13.51 33.38 9.44
CA ARG A 457 -13.87 34.76 9.80
C ARG A 457 -14.33 35.58 8.58
N GLU A 458 -15.52 36.19 8.66
CA GLU A 458 -16.06 37.08 7.61
C GLU A 458 -15.85 38.57 7.95
N THR A 459 -16.01 39.47 6.98
CA THR A 459 -15.68 40.90 7.10
C THR A 459 -16.80 41.76 7.69
N ASP A 460 -18.04 41.30 7.60
CA ASP A 460 -19.27 42.07 7.86
C ASP A 460 -20.08 41.59 9.07
N LYS A 461 -19.93 40.32 9.47
CA LYS A 461 -20.80 39.65 10.44
C LYS A 461 -20.06 38.68 11.37
N GLU A 462 -20.69 38.41 12.51
CA GLU A 462 -20.22 37.42 13.48
C GLU A 462 -20.57 35.99 13.05
N ILE A 463 -19.78 35.01 13.48
CA ILE A 463 -19.96 33.60 13.13
C ILE A 463 -20.01 32.73 14.38
N GLU A 464 -21.19 32.17 14.62
CA GLU A 464 -21.49 31.23 15.71
C GLU A 464 -21.01 29.82 15.31
N VAL A 465 -19.91 29.36 15.90
CA VAL A 465 -19.28 28.06 15.61
C VAL A 465 -19.04 27.23 16.88
N TRP A 466 -19.24 25.92 16.77
CA TRP A 466 -18.82 24.93 17.75
C TRP A 466 -17.48 24.31 17.36
N VAL A 467 -16.53 24.26 18.30
CA VAL A 467 -15.21 23.65 18.14
C VAL A 467 -14.85 22.88 19.42
N TYR A 468 -14.69 21.56 19.35
CA TYR A 468 -14.42 20.71 20.53
C TYR A 468 -13.26 21.24 21.41
N GLN A 469 -12.23 21.80 20.78
CA GLN A 469 -10.98 22.25 21.40
C GLN A 469 -11.12 23.51 22.28
N VAL A 470 -12.24 24.23 22.16
CA VAL A 470 -12.53 25.51 22.85
C VAL A 470 -13.89 25.47 23.56
N CYS A 471 -14.83 24.64 23.09
CA CYS A 471 -16.18 24.55 23.64
C CYS A 471 -16.32 23.55 24.78
N ILE A 472 -15.41 22.56 24.88
CA ILE A 472 -15.36 21.54 25.94
C ILE A 472 -14.19 21.86 26.88
N ASP A 473 -14.42 21.77 28.19
CA ASP A 473 -13.36 21.74 29.20
C ASP A 473 -12.67 20.36 29.18
N LEU A 474 -11.59 20.26 28.40
CA LEU A 474 -10.79 19.04 28.27
C LEU A 474 -9.87 18.78 29.47
N ASP A 475 -9.71 19.74 30.39
CA ASP A 475 -9.02 19.53 31.67
C ASP A 475 -9.99 18.89 32.68
N ASN A 476 -11.29 19.21 32.60
CA ASN A 476 -12.37 18.58 33.36
C ASN A 476 -12.84 17.27 32.70
N GLN A 477 -12.14 16.17 33.01
CA GLN A 477 -12.45 14.81 32.55
C GLN A 477 -13.95 14.42 32.60
N ARG A 478 -14.73 14.91 33.59
CA ARG A 478 -16.16 14.60 33.67
C ARG A 478 -16.96 15.34 32.59
N GLU A 479 -16.69 16.63 32.39
CA GLU A 479 -17.35 17.40 31.33
C GLU A 479 -16.90 16.87 29.95
N ALA A 480 -15.63 16.53 29.78
CA ALA A 480 -15.11 15.94 28.56
C ALA A 480 -15.85 14.64 28.18
N ASP A 481 -16.10 13.74 29.12
CA ASP A 481 -16.88 12.51 28.87
C ASP A 481 -18.36 12.81 28.59
N GLU A 482 -19.01 13.67 29.38
CA GLU A 482 -20.43 14.03 29.20
C GLU A 482 -20.68 14.75 27.86
N GLN A 483 -19.81 15.68 27.46
CA GLN A 483 -19.89 16.39 26.18
C GLN A 483 -19.47 15.50 24.99
N THR A 484 -18.55 14.54 25.16
CA THR A 484 -18.19 13.59 24.09
C THR A 484 -19.39 12.76 23.65
N LEU A 485 -20.30 12.40 24.58
CA LEU A 485 -21.55 11.72 24.27
C LEU A 485 -22.54 12.59 23.46
N LEU A 486 -22.41 13.91 23.51
CA LEU A 486 -23.23 14.85 22.74
C LEU A 486 -22.72 15.07 21.31
N VAL A 487 -21.45 14.77 20.99
CA VAL A 487 -20.84 15.00 19.66
C VAL A 487 -21.73 14.53 18.49
N PRO A 488 -22.36 13.33 18.51
CA PRO A 488 -23.25 12.90 17.44
C PRO A 488 -24.51 13.78 17.29
N ALA A 489 -25.04 14.31 18.39
CA ALA A 489 -26.16 15.24 18.36
C ALA A 489 -25.72 16.65 17.92
N ILE A 490 -24.50 17.07 18.23
CA ILE A 490 -23.95 18.38 17.85
C ILE A 490 -23.80 18.49 16.33
N PHE A 491 -23.15 17.53 15.67
CA PHE A 491 -23.00 17.55 14.20
C PHE A 491 -24.32 17.33 13.45
N ARG A 492 -25.30 16.64 14.06
CA ARG A 492 -26.66 16.44 13.51
C ARG A 492 -27.56 17.69 13.60
N HIS A 493 -27.28 18.62 14.51
CA HIS A 493 -28.06 19.86 14.68
C HIS A 493 -27.37 21.12 14.17
N ALA A 494 -26.07 21.06 13.84
CA ALA A 494 -25.37 22.13 13.17
C ALA A 494 -26.06 22.49 11.83
N ALA A 495 -26.23 23.80 11.57
CA ALA A 495 -26.83 24.30 10.34
C ALA A 495 -25.91 24.10 9.12
N GLU A 496 -24.60 24.09 9.35
CA GLU A 496 -23.55 23.78 8.37
C GLU A 496 -22.35 23.17 9.11
N VAL A 497 -21.83 22.06 8.60
CA VAL A 497 -20.56 21.48 9.04
C VAL A 497 -19.45 21.96 8.12
N ILE A 498 -18.48 22.66 8.69
CA ILE A 498 -17.34 23.18 7.97
C ILE A 498 -16.22 22.14 8.00
N ILE A 499 -15.86 21.65 6.83
CA ILE A 499 -14.72 20.76 6.59
C ILE A 499 -13.50 21.65 6.31
N TRP A 500 -12.53 21.68 7.23
CA TRP A 500 -11.25 22.37 7.01
C TRP A 500 -10.13 21.32 6.92
N PRO A 501 -9.69 20.94 5.71
CA PRO A 501 -8.73 19.85 5.51
C PRO A 501 -7.26 20.28 5.69
N GLY A 502 -7.02 21.58 5.96
CA GLY A 502 -5.72 22.23 6.02
C GLY A 502 -5.77 23.60 5.34
N PRO A 503 -4.73 24.45 5.51
CA PRO A 503 -4.66 25.78 4.89
C PRO A 503 -4.59 25.68 3.36
N GLU A 504 -4.78 26.80 2.67
CA GLU A 504 -4.63 26.89 1.22
C GLU A 504 -3.17 26.84 0.79
N ASP A 505 -2.94 26.23 -0.36
CA ASP A 505 -1.67 26.16 -1.10
C ASP A 505 -1.97 26.13 -2.61
N GLN A 506 -0.94 26.26 -3.45
CA GLN A 506 -1.12 26.40 -4.89
C GLN A 506 -1.81 25.20 -5.55
N SER A 507 -1.62 23.97 -5.03
CA SER A 507 -2.29 22.79 -5.56
C SER A 507 -3.74 22.68 -5.08
N SER A 508 -4.05 22.94 -3.80
CA SER A 508 -5.43 22.92 -3.30
C SER A 508 -6.33 24.00 -3.92
N ALA A 509 -5.82 25.23 -4.12
CA ALA A 509 -6.57 26.28 -4.82
C ALA A 509 -6.92 25.84 -6.26
N THR A 510 -5.94 25.30 -6.98
CA THR A 510 -6.13 24.80 -8.35
C THR A 510 -7.08 23.60 -8.41
N ALA A 511 -6.98 22.67 -7.45
CA ALA A 511 -7.85 21.49 -7.34
C ALA A 511 -9.32 21.87 -7.08
N LEU A 512 -9.56 22.78 -6.13
CA LEU A 512 -10.91 23.22 -5.79
C LEU A 512 -11.54 24.08 -6.90
N ALA A 513 -10.72 24.86 -7.63
CA ALA A 513 -11.16 25.56 -8.85
C ALA A 513 -11.45 24.61 -10.02
N PHE A 514 -10.88 23.40 -10.03
CA PHE A 514 -11.07 22.40 -11.09
C PHE A 514 -12.35 21.57 -10.93
N VAL A 515 -12.80 21.30 -9.70
CA VAL A 515 -14.00 20.49 -9.42
C VAL A 515 -15.25 20.90 -10.22
N PRO A 516 -15.63 22.20 -10.33
CA PRO A 516 -16.76 22.63 -11.16
C PRO A 516 -16.65 22.24 -12.64
N GLY A 517 -15.44 22.07 -13.18
CA GLY A 517 -15.20 21.61 -14.54
C GLY A 517 -15.39 20.10 -14.72
N ILE A 518 -15.12 19.30 -13.67
CA ILE A 518 -15.28 17.83 -13.67
C ILE A 518 -16.76 17.44 -13.61
N ILE A 519 -17.53 18.06 -12.72
CA ILE A 519 -18.95 17.74 -12.50
C ILE A 519 -19.85 18.14 -13.68
N ASP A 520 -19.41 19.08 -14.51
CA ASP A 520 -20.04 19.39 -15.78
C ASP A 520 -19.67 18.34 -16.83
N LEU A 521 -20.54 17.33 -16.96
CA LEU A 521 -20.39 16.18 -17.86
C LEU A 521 -20.21 16.54 -19.35
N ARG A 522 -20.37 17.80 -19.76
CA ARG A 522 -20.03 18.26 -21.12
C ARG A 522 -18.53 18.33 -21.36
N ASN A 523 -17.74 18.49 -20.29
CA ASN A 523 -16.28 18.68 -20.36
C ASN A 523 -15.50 17.39 -20.06
N ILE A 524 -16.12 16.40 -19.39
CA ILE A 524 -15.39 15.25 -18.82
C ILE A 524 -14.61 14.45 -19.86
N ASP A 525 -15.16 14.21 -21.05
CA ASP A 525 -14.43 13.49 -22.11
C ASP A 525 -13.24 14.31 -22.65
N GLU A 526 -13.34 15.64 -22.74
CA GLU A 526 -12.21 16.50 -23.13
C GLU A 526 -11.10 16.50 -22.06
N LEU A 527 -11.50 16.54 -20.78
CA LEU A 527 -10.62 16.51 -19.60
C LEU A 527 -9.92 15.15 -19.40
N VAL A 528 -10.45 14.08 -19.97
CA VAL A 528 -9.92 12.72 -19.86
C VAL A 528 -9.11 12.32 -21.10
N ILE A 529 -9.53 12.74 -22.31
CA ILE A 529 -8.88 12.40 -23.59
C ILE A 529 -7.77 13.41 -23.96
N GLY A 530 -7.63 14.52 -23.22
CA GLY A 530 -6.59 15.52 -23.44
C GLY A 530 -6.78 16.35 -24.72
N GLY A 531 -8.03 16.61 -25.11
CA GLY A 531 -8.38 17.40 -26.29
C GLY A 531 -8.14 16.71 -27.65
N ALA A 532 -7.65 15.47 -27.67
CA ALA A 532 -7.40 14.71 -28.90
C ALA A 532 -8.72 14.16 -29.51
N SER A 533 -9.53 15.05 -30.09
CA SER A 533 -10.68 14.65 -30.91
C SER A 533 -10.22 13.71 -32.04
N PRO A 534 -10.86 12.55 -32.25
CA PRO A 534 -10.65 11.78 -33.46
C PRO A 534 -11.02 12.64 -34.68
N PRO A 535 -10.33 12.49 -35.83
CA PRO A 535 -10.56 13.35 -36.98
C PRO A 535 -12.01 13.23 -37.44
N GLN A 536 -12.76 14.34 -37.40
CA GLN A 536 -14.15 14.37 -37.86
C GLN A 536 -14.19 14.02 -39.35
N THR A 537 -14.64 12.81 -39.66
CA THR A 537 -14.98 12.42 -41.02
C THR A 537 -16.17 13.26 -41.48
N THR A 538 -15.94 14.09 -42.50
CA THR A 538 -16.99 14.91 -43.09
C THR A 538 -18.13 14.03 -43.61
N PRO A 539 -19.41 14.27 -43.26
CA PRO A 539 -20.53 13.38 -43.64
C PRO A 539 -20.88 13.40 -45.15
N GLY A 540 -20.03 12.77 -45.96
CA GLY A 540 -20.22 12.59 -47.40
C GLY A 540 -21.21 11.47 -47.74
N SER A 541 -22.51 11.76 -47.65
CA SER A 541 -23.66 11.01 -48.22
C SER A 541 -23.88 9.52 -47.86
N ASN A 542 -25.10 9.23 -47.36
CA ASN A 542 -25.89 7.99 -47.54
C ASN A 542 -25.14 6.63 -47.38
N THR A 543 -25.26 5.92 -46.25
CA THR A 543 -26.48 5.21 -45.81
C THR A 543 -26.47 4.99 -44.29
N ALA A 544 -27.46 5.45 -43.53
CA ALA A 544 -28.81 4.89 -43.37
C ALA A 544 -28.91 3.80 -42.28
N ARG A 545 -29.54 4.22 -41.17
CA ARG A 545 -29.85 3.52 -39.91
C ARG A 545 -30.29 2.05 -40.06
N LEU A 546 -29.92 1.23 -39.07
CA LEU A 546 -30.84 0.25 -38.50
C LEU A 546 -31.07 0.59 -37.02
N ALA A 547 -32.34 0.68 -36.63
CA ALA A 547 -32.76 0.89 -35.24
C ALA A 547 -33.21 -0.44 -34.61
N SER A 548 -33.12 -0.54 -33.29
CA SER A 548 -33.55 -1.72 -32.53
C SER A 548 -35.05 -2.00 -32.67
N PRO A 549 -35.46 -3.22 -33.05
CA PRO A 549 -36.83 -3.70 -32.84
C PRO A 549 -37.01 -4.17 -31.39
N GLY A 550 -38.14 -3.82 -30.77
CA GLY A 550 -38.47 -4.27 -29.41
C GLY A 550 -38.94 -5.73 -29.35
N PHE A 551 -38.70 -6.39 -28.21
CA PHE A 551 -39.14 -7.76 -27.94
C PHE A 551 -40.66 -7.82 -27.68
N ARG A 552 -41.44 -8.38 -28.62
CA ARG A 552 -42.67 -9.15 -28.31
C ARG A 552 -42.70 -10.38 -29.21
N GLY A 553 -43.03 -11.53 -28.59
CA GLY A 553 -42.65 -12.83 -29.11
C GLY A 553 -43.50 -13.36 -30.27
N PHE A 554 -43.00 -14.43 -30.88
CA PHE A 554 -43.73 -15.28 -31.81
C PHE A 554 -43.74 -16.73 -31.32
N GLY A 555 -44.94 -17.31 -31.27
CA GLY A 555 -45.09 -18.75 -31.51
C GLY A 555 -44.84 -19.06 -33.00
N LYS A 556 -44.53 -20.31 -33.30
CA LYS A 556 -44.38 -20.83 -34.68
C LYS A 556 -45.77 -21.02 -35.35
N PRO A 557 -45.87 -21.42 -36.64
CA PRO A 557 -45.41 -20.68 -37.83
C PRO A 557 -46.39 -20.78 -39.04
N GLN A 558 -46.46 -19.80 -39.96
CA GLN A 558 -46.83 -20.11 -41.38
C GLN A 558 -46.56 -19.00 -42.42
N TRP A 559 -45.78 -19.39 -43.44
CA TRP A 559 -45.87 -19.16 -44.90
C TRP A 559 -46.61 -17.95 -45.55
N GLN A 560 -45.95 -17.49 -46.63
CA GLN A 560 -46.46 -16.91 -47.89
C GLN A 560 -46.45 -15.37 -48.14
N ASN A 561 -46.07 -15.06 -49.38
CA ASN A 561 -45.93 -13.80 -50.14
C ASN A 561 -47.17 -13.63 -51.07
N PRO A 562 -47.30 -12.60 -51.95
CA PRO A 562 -46.77 -11.22 -52.01
C PRO A 562 -47.88 -10.16 -52.39
N HIS A 563 -47.52 -9.05 -53.09
CA HIS A 563 -48.37 -7.98 -53.69
C HIS A 563 -48.93 -6.90 -52.70
N GLU A 564 -49.14 -5.61 -53.03
CA GLU A 564 -48.72 -4.77 -54.18
C GLU A 564 -48.80 -3.24 -53.93
N SER A 565 -48.22 -2.47 -54.86
CA SER A 565 -48.67 -1.17 -55.44
C SER A 565 -48.92 0.14 -54.63
N TYR A 566 -48.20 1.20 -55.09
CA TYR A 566 -48.70 2.53 -55.53
C TYR A 566 -49.08 3.69 -54.55
N GLU A 567 -48.57 4.89 -54.92
CA GLU A 567 -49.21 6.24 -54.85
C GLU A 567 -49.53 6.92 -53.48
N SER A 568 -49.63 8.27 -53.34
CA SER A 568 -49.28 9.44 -54.20
C SER A 568 -49.21 10.75 -53.35
N ALA A 569 -49.01 11.88 -54.04
CA ALA A 569 -49.34 13.28 -53.69
C ALA A 569 -48.36 14.12 -52.84
N ALA A 570 -48.29 15.41 -53.20
CA ALA A 570 -47.43 16.44 -52.62
C ALA A 570 -48.12 17.81 -52.64
N ALA A 571 -47.60 18.79 -51.88
CA ALA A 571 -47.91 20.21 -52.02
C ALA A 571 -46.70 21.07 -51.58
N ALA A 572 -46.53 22.26 -52.16
CA ALA A 572 -45.36 23.13 -51.96
C ALA A 572 -45.71 24.63 -52.14
N SER A 573 -44.67 25.49 -52.19
CA SER A 573 -44.64 26.97 -52.34
C SER A 573 -44.63 27.76 -51.01
N ASN A 574 -43.91 28.89 -50.84
CA ASN A 574 -43.34 29.85 -51.82
C ASN A 574 -41.98 30.47 -51.38
N TRP A 575 -41.32 31.26 -52.25
CA TRP A 575 -40.05 31.99 -52.01
C TRP A 575 -39.99 33.37 -52.73
N SER A 576 -39.43 34.38 -52.06
CA SER A 576 -38.82 35.63 -52.61
C SER A 576 -38.07 36.36 -51.46
N ALA A 577 -36.83 36.89 -51.55
CA ALA A 577 -36.19 37.82 -52.51
C ALA A 577 -36.66 39.28 -52.33
N LEU A 578 -35.80 40.33 -52.26
CA LEU A 578 -34.34 40.45 -52.41
C LEU A 578 -33.84 41.80 -51.78
N ASP A 579 -32.58 41.92 -51.32
CA ASP A 579 -31.73 43.13 -51.54
C ASP A 579 -30.28 42.98 -51.02
N SER A 580 -29.33 43.83 -51.47
CA SER A 580 -27.89 43.83 -51.07
C SER A 580 -27.18 45.15 -51.45
N PRO A 581 -26.11 45.58 -50.72
CA PRO A 581 -24.75 45.27 -51.19
C PRO A 581 -23.66 45.05 -50.11
N LEU A 582 -22.56 44.42 -50.53
CA LEU A 582 -21.27 44.21 -49.82
C LEU A 582 -20.31 45.41 -50.04
N PRO A 583 -19.07 45.51 -49.46
CA PRO A 583 -18.27 44.47 -48.77
C PRO A 583 -17.45 44.90 -47.51
N ARG A 584 -16.92 43.90 -46.76
CA ARG A 584 -15.48 43.73 -46.45
C ARG A 584 -15.19 42.42 -45.68
N THR A 585 -13.91 42.06 -45.61
CA THR A 585 -13.39 40.75 -45.17
C THR A 585 -13.50 40.49 -43.65
N PRO A 586 -13.76 39.24 -43.21
CA PRO A 586 -13.49 38.84 -41.83
C PRO A 586 -11.97 38.81 -41.59
N THR A 587 -11.50 39.58 -40.62
CA THR A 587 -10.14 39.42 -40.07
C THR A 587 -10.04 38.13 -39.26
N LYS A 588 -8.84 37.55 -39.17
CA LYS A 588 -8.59 36.36 -38.33
C LYS A 588 -8.78 36.73 -36.85
N SER A 589 -9.85 36.26 -36.23
CA SER A 589 -9.97 36.17 -34.78
C SER A 589 -9.32 34.87 -34.26
N PRO A 590 -8.84 34.80 -33.01
CA PRO A 590 -7.80 33.84 -32.66
C PRO A 590 -8.28 32.38 -32.61
N MET A 591 -7.46 31.50 -33.18
CA MET A 591 -7.44 30.08 -32.84
C MET A 591 -7.07 29.96 -31.35
N ARG A 592 -8.07 29.67 -30.51
CA ARG A 592 -7.91 29.65 -29.04
C ARG A 592 -7.01 28.46 -28.67
N MET A 593 -5.76 28.74 -28.32
CA MET A 593 -4.90 27.76 -27.66
C MET A 593 -5.61 27.26 -26.39
N MET A 594 -5.95 25.97 -26.38
CA MET A 594 -6.32 25.27 -25.16
C MET A 594 -5.05 24.83 -24.44
N THR A 595 -5.08 24.86 -23.10
CA THR A 595 -3.89 24.74 -22.25
C THR A 595 -3.49 23.30 -22.00
N SER A 596 -2.18 23.03 -21.96
CA SER A 596 -1.61 21.70 -21.67
C SER A 596 -1.54 21.39 -20.16
N ASP A 597 -2.46 21.95 -19.37
CA ASP A 597 -2.44 21.96 -17.89
C ASP A 597 -3.48 21.03 -17.26
N VAL A 598 -4.23 20.27 -18.07
CA VAL A 598 -5.22 19.28 -17.59
C VAL A 598 -4.59 18.15 -16.76
N PRO A 599 -3.42 17.56 -17.12
CA PRO A 599 -2.76 16.55 -16.28
C PRO A 599 -2.38 17.10 -14.89
N GLU A 600 -1.86 18.32 -14.85
CA GLU A 600 -1.47 19.00 -13.61
C GLU A 600 -2.67 19.25 -12.68
N LYS A 601 -3.82 19.65 -13.23
CA LYS A 601 -5.08 19.81 -12.48
C LYS A 601 -5.59 18.49 -11.87
N TRP A 602 -5.50 17.38 -12.61
CA TRP A 602 -5.80 16.05 -12.07
C TRP A 602 -4.83 15.63 -10.96
N MET A 603 -3.52 15.89 -11.14
CA MET A 603 -2.50 15.63 -10.11
C MET A 603 -2.75 16.43 -8.83
N PHE A 604 -3.12 17.70 -8.93
CA PHE A 604 -3.44 18.53 -7.77
C PHE A 604 -4.72 18.10 -7.05
N LEU A 605 -5.74 17.60 -7.77
CA LEU A 605 -6.92 16.99 -7.13
C LEU A 605 -6.54 15.72 -6.35
N VAL A 606 -5.71 14.86 -6.94
CA VAL A 606 -5.17 13.67 -6.27
C VAL A 606 -4.30 14.06 -5.05
N GLU A 607 -3.49 15.11 -5.15
CA GLU A 607 -2.74 15.63 -4.00
C GLU A 607 -3.67 16.13 -2.89
N PHE A 608 -4.69 16.91 -3.22
CA PHE A 608 -5.70 17.36 -2.26
C PHE A 608 -6.39 16.18 -1.56
N MET A 609 -6.71 15.11 -2.30
CA MET A 609 -7.26 13.87 -1.76
C MET A 609 -6.31 13.11 -0.81
N THR A 610 -5.00 13.37 -0.83
CA THR A 610 -4.02 12.82 0.13
C THR A 610 -3.93 13.60 1.45
N ARG A 611 -4.61 14.74 1.60
CA ARG A 611 -4.52 15.58 2.81
C ARG A 611 -4.93 14.80 4.08
N PRO A 612 -4.16 14.84 5.18
CA PRO A 612 -4.35 13.97 6.35
C PRO A 612 -5.73 14.03 7.03
N TYR A 613 -6.47 15.12 6.86
CA TYR A 613 -7.87 15.23 7.29
C TYR A 613 -8.72 14.07 6.75
N PHE A 614 -8.62 13.78 5.46
CA PHE A 614 -9.39 12.72 4.80
C PHE A 614 -8.99 11.31 5.25
N GLY A 615 -7.86 11.17 5.96
CA GLY A 615 -7.43 9.92 6.58
C GLY A 615 -8.03 9.66 7.97
N ARG A 616 -8.92 10.51 8.52
CA ARG A 616 -9.47 10.36 9.88
C ARG A 616 -10.84 9.68 9.92
N ARG A 617 -10.93 8.53 10.59
CA ARG A 617 -12.21 7.83 10.86
C ARG A 617 -13.19 8.65 11.71
N TRP A 618 -12.68 9.54 12.58
CA TRP A 618 -13.54 10.44 13.36
C TRP A 618 -14.15 11.57 12.52
N ALA A 619 -13.43 12.10 11.52
CA ALA A 619 -13.99 13.13 10.64
C ALA A 619 -15.17 12.61 9.80
N PHE A 620 -15.19 11.30 9.51
CA PHE A 620 -16.33 10.64 8.88
C PHE A 620 -17.61 10.71 9.72
N LEU A 621 -17.53 10.58 11.05
CA LEU A 621 -18.68 10.78 11.96
C LEU A 621 -19.22 12.22 11.86
N GLU A 622 -18.31 13.20 11.89
CA GLU A 622 -18.61 14.63 11.85
C GLU A 622 -19.33 15.03 10.56
N VAL A 623 -18.89 14.50 9.41
CA VAL A 623 -19.46 14.80 8.09
C VAL A 623 -20.67 13.93 7.74
N ALA A 624 -20.70 12.65 8.13
CA ALA A 624 -21.86 11.79 7.90
C ALA A 624 -23.11 12.33 8.61
N LEU A 625 -22.98 12.86 9.82
CA LEU A 625 -24.10 13.42 10.59
C LEU A 625 -24.55 14.81 10.13
N ALA A 626 -23.72 15.54 9.38
CA ALA A 626 -24.04 16.87 8.87
C ALA A 626 -25.33 16.86 8.03
N ARG A 627 -26.21 17.87 8.17
CA ARG A 627 -27.32 18.10 7.23
C ARG A 627 -26.86 18.82 5.96
N SER A 628 -25.88 19.70 6.13
CA SER A 628 -25.18 20.46 5.09
C SER A 628 -23.70 20.48 5.45
N ALA A 629 -22.82 20.23 4.47
CA ALA A 629 -21.38 20.24 4.67
C ALA A 629 -20.67 20.94 3.51
N LYS A 630 -19.63 21.72 3.84
CA LYS A 630 -18.80 22.45 2.86
C LYS A 630 -17.33 22.37 3.22
N ILE A 631 -16.50 22.22 2.19
CA ILE A 631 -15.05 22.36 2.28
C ILE A 631 -14.70 23.84 2.28
N TYR A 632 -13.95 24.26 3.30
CA TYR A 632 -13.33 25.58 3.44
C TYR A 632 -11.81 25.38 3.37
N CYS A 633 -11.15 26.09 2.45
CA CYS A 633 -9.69 26.08 2.32
C CYS A 633 -9.30 27.45 1.77
N GLY A 634 -8.66 28.31 2.59
CA GLY A 634 -8.35 29.69 2.23
C GLY A 634 -9.58 30.49 1.82
N GLU A 635 -9.67 30.88 0.55
CA GLU A 635 -10.84 31.58 -0.01
C GLU A 635 -11.82 30.64 -0.74
N HIS A 636 -11.38 29.45 -1.13
CA HIS A 636 -12.23 28.48 -1.83
C HIS A 636 -13.30 27.87 -0.91
N ARG A 637 -14.55 27.84 -1.39
CA ARG A 637 -15.71 27.23 -0.73
C ARG A 637 -16.37 26.25 -1.71
N LEU A 638 -16.43 24.97 -1.35
CA LEU A 638 -16.97 23.91 -2.21
C LEU A 638 -17.98 23.07 -1.41
N SER A 639 -19.10 22.62 -2.00
CA SER A 639 -20.01 21.72 -1.27
C SER A 639 -19.42 20.32 -1.15
N TRP A 640 -19.76 19.61 -0.07
CA TRP A 640 -19.33 18.22 0.09
C TRP A 640 -19.89 17.32 -1.03
N SER A 641 -21.09 17.61 -1.52
CA SER A 641 -21.70 16.95 -2.69
C SER A 641 -20.87 17.12 -3.96
N ASP A 642 -20.51 18.34 -4.34
CA ASP A 642 -19.74 18.61 -5.58
C ASP A 642 -18.35 17.94 -5.53
N PHE A 643 -17.72 17.94 -4.36
CA PHE A 643 -16.46 17.24 -4.13
C PHE A 643 -16.64 15.72 -4.28
N CYS A 644 -17.69 15.14 -3.69
CA CYS A 644 -18.00 13.73 -3.88
C CYS A 644 -18.26 13.38 -5.35
N ASP A 645 -18.97 14.23 -6.10
CA ASP A 645 -19.24 13.99 -7.52
C ASP A 645 -17.98 14.02 -8.39
N ALA A 646 -17.07 14.99 -8.19
CA ALA A 646 -15.79 14.98 -8.88
C ALA A 646 -14.93 13.75 -8.53
N VAL A 647 -14.95 13.32 -7.26
CA VAL A 647 -14.20 12.13 -6.80
C VAL A 647 -14.80 10.82 -7.32
N THR A 648 -16.13 10.68 -7.36
CA THR A 648 -16.81 9.53 -7.97
C THR A 648 -16.60 9.49 -9.49
N LEU A 649 -16.66 10.64 -10.17
CA LEU A 649 -16.39 10.74 -11.61
C LEU A 649 -14.94 10.36 -11.95
N LEU A 650 -13.97 10.87 -11.18
CA LEU A 650 -12.56 10.44 -11.26
C LEU A 650 -12.42 8.93 -11.08
N GLY A 651 -13.15 8.32 -10.14
CA GLY A 651 -13.22 6.86 -9.98
C GLY A 651 -13.73 6.12 -11.22
N SER A 652 -14.83 6.60 -11.80
CA SER A 652 -15.43 5.99 -12.99
C SER A 652 -14.57 6.07 -14.27
N ARG A 653 -13.59 6.99 -14.31
CA ARG A 653 -12.68 7.23 -15.44
C ARG A 653 -11.21 7.08 -15.06
N PHE A 654 -10.92 6.38 -13.96
CA PHE A 654 -9.57 6.41 -13.38
C PHE A 654 -8.51 5.79 -14.29
N ASP A 655 -8.83 4.72 -15.03
CA ASP A 655 -7.90 4.11 -15.98
C ASP A 655 -7.50 5.10 -17.10
N GLU A 656 -8.45 5.88 -17.63
CA GLU A 656 -8.15 6.87 -18.67
C GLU A 656 -7.41 8.10 -18.13
N VAL A 657 -7.83 8.65 -16.98
CA VAL A 657 -7.10 9.76 -16.31
C VAL A 657 -5.69 9.32 -15.96
N ARG A 658 -5.52 8.08 -15.46
CA ARG A 658 -4.20 7.54 -15.14
C ARG A 658 -3.33 7.37 -16.38
N LEU A 659 -3.89 6.95 -17.52
CA LEU A 659 -3.16 6.93 -18.79
C LEU A 659 -2.76 8.34 -19.25
N LEU A 660 -3.61 9.35 -19.08
CA LEU A 660 -3.28 10.76 -19.33
C LEU A 660 -2.11 11.24 -18.46
N LEU A 661 -2.07 10.85 -17.18
CA LEU A 661 -0.96 11.16 -16.26
C LEU A 661 0.32 10.36 -16.57
N GLU A 662 0.19 9.07 -16.95
CA GLU A 662 1.32 8.23 -17.35
C GLU A 662 1.94 8.68 -18.69
N MET A 663 1.17 9.32 -19.57
CA MET A 663 1.64 9.89 -20.85
C MET A 663 2.20 11.32 -20.74
N ALA A 664 2.08 11.98 -19.58
CA ALA A 664 2.54 13.35 -19.37
C ALA A 664 4.04 13.41 -19.00
N ASP A 665 4.92 13.09 -19.96
CA ASP A 665 6.40 13.07 -19.83
C ASP A 665 7.02 14.34 -19.18
N THR A 666 6.31 15.47 -19.22
CA THR A 666 6.80 16.79 -18.83
C THR A 666 7.07 16.99 -17.33
N PHE A 667 6.53 16.16 -16.44
CA PHE A 667 6.44 16.46 -15.00
C PHE A 667 7.42 15.72 -14.07
N GLY A 668 8.29 14.86 -14.61
CA GLY A 668 9.48 14.30 -13.93
C GLY A 668 9.30 13.90 -12.47
N SER A 669 9.75 14.77 -11.54
CA SER A 669 9.72 14.54 -10.09
C SER A 669 8.31 14.23 -9.54
N MET A 670 7.26 14.93 -9.97
CA MET A 670 5.91 14.68 -9.43
C MET A 670 5.23 13.44 -10.03
N HIS A 671 5.65 13.01 -11.23
CA HIS A 671 5.23 11.73 -11.81
C HIS A 671 5.68 10.56 -10.91
N MET A 672 6.85 10.65 -10.26
CA MET A 672 7.33 9.63 -9.31
C MET A 672 6.46 9.52 -8.05
N LYS A 673 5.93 10.64 -7.54
CA LYS A 673 5.08 10.67 -6.34
C LYS A 673 3.74 9.96 -6.56
N TYR A 674 3.11 10.17 -7.73
CA TYR A 674 1.75 9.67 -8.01
C TYR A 674 1.70 8.45 -8.94
N GLY A 675 2.78 8.09 -9.63
CA GLY A 675 2.85 6.88 -10.47
C GLY A 675 2.68 5.55 -9.70
N GLN A 676 2.76 5.58 -8.37
CA GLN A 676 2.43 4.44 -7.50
C GLN A 676 0.92 4.30 -7.20
N LEU A 677 0.09 5.30 -7.53
CA LEU A 677 -1.35 5.29 -7.33
C LEU A 677 -2.03 4.36 -8.35
N THR A 678 -1.96 3.06 -8.08
CA THR A 678 -2.60 2.05 -8.93
C THR A 678 -4.12 1.98 -8.78
N ASP A 679 -4.69 2.60 -7.75
CA ASP A 679 -6.07 2.39 -7.31
C ASP A 679 -6.54 3.54 -6.39
N LEU A 680 -7.64 4.24 -6.71
CA LEU A 680 -8.15 5.34 -5.87
C LEU A 680 -8.67 4.87 -4.50
N ARG A 681 -9.07 3.60 -4.37
CA ARG A 681 -9.58 3.03 -3.10
C ARG A 681 -8.53 3.00 -1.99
N ALA A 682 -7.28 3.28 -2.33
CA ALA A 682 -6.19 3.49 -1.38
C ALA A 682 -6.23 4.89 -0.72
N LEU A 683 -6.90 5.88 -1.33
CA LEU A 683 -7.02 7.25 -0.82
C LEU A 683 -8.20 7.38 0.14
N GLY A 684 -7.93 7.86 1.36
CA GLY A 684 -8.95 8.11 2.37
C GLY A 684 -10.09 9.00 1.86
N ALA A 685 -9.81 10.04 1.06
CA ALA A 685 -10.82 10.92 0.49
C ALA A 685 -11.79 10.21 -0.47
N TYR A 686 -11.32 9.20 -1.22
CA TYR A 686 -12.19 8.42 -2.10
C TYR A 686 -13.15 7.55 -1.28
N SER A 687 -12.61 6.75 -0.34
CA SER A 687 -13.43 5.92 0.56
C SER A 687 -14.41 6.75 1.40
N PHE A 688 -14.00 7.94 1.84
CA PHE A 688 -14.83 8.89 2.58
C PHE A 688 -15.98 9.40 1.69
N ALA A 689 -15.69 9.88 0.47
CA ALA A 689 -16.71 10.37 -0.46
C ALA A 689 -17.75 9.29 -0.80
N GLU A 690 -17.29 8.12 -1.26
CA GLU A 690 -18.10 6.94 -1.61
C GLU A 690 -19.00 6.52 -0.43
N ALA A 691 -18.40 6.20 0.72
CA ALA A 691 -19.15 5.75 1.89
C ALA A 691 -20.07 6.82 2.50
N SER A 692 -19.76 8.12 2.35
CA SER A 692 -20.63 9.20 2.86
C SER A 692 -21.96 9.33 2.11
N ARG A 693 -22.06 8.73 0.92
CA ARG A 693 -23.28 8.70 0.09
C ARG A 693 -23.94 7.33 0.16
N ASP A 694 -23.18 6.25 -0.01
CA ASP A 694 -23.71 4.89 -0.10
C ASP A 694 -24.21 4.33 1.23
N LEU A 695 -23.62 4.73 2.36
CA LEU A 695 -23.99 4.22 3.69
C LEU A 695 -25.10 5.03 4.37
N PHE A 696 -25.37 6.26 3.90
CA PHE A 696 -26.32 7.20 4.50
C PHE A 696 -27.17 7.93 3.45
N PRO A 697 -28.19 7.27 2.86
CA PRO A 697 -29.17 7.91 2.00
C PRO A 697 -29.83 9.10 2.71
N ARG A 698 -30.04 10.22 2.00
CA ARG A 698 -30.55 11.48 2.55
C ARG A 698 -31.92 11.88 2.00
N GLN A 699 -32.72 12.51 2.85
CA GLN A 699 -33.93 13.24 2.46
C GLN A 699 -33.57 14.61 1.87
N SER A 700 -34.55 15.28 1.27
CA SER A 700 -34.41 16.62 0.69
C SER A 700 -34.10 17.73 1.70
N ASP A 701 -34.24 17.46 3.01
CA ASP A 701 -33.83 18.34 4.10
C ASP A 701 -32.39 18.08 4.61
N GLY A 702 -31.68 17.14 3.97
CA GLY A 702 -30.33 16.70 4.34
C GLY A 702 -30.29 15.64 5.45
N SER A 703 -31.43 15.29 6.07
CA SER A 703 -31.49 14.28 7.13
C SER A 703 -31.22 12.86 6.61
N ILE A 704 -30.59 12.03 7.45
CA ILE A 704 -30.29 10.63 7.13
C ILE A 704 -31.59 9.82 7.20
N VAL A 705 -31.93 9.11 6.12
CA VAL A 705 -33.15 8.28 6.00
C VAL A 705 -32.93 6.85 6.50
N GLY A 706 -31.73 6.33 6.28
CA GLY A 706 -31.34 4.97 6.63
C GLY A 706 -29.92 4.92 7.19
N SER A 707 -29.71 3.99 8.10
CA SER A 707 -28.41 3.66 8.68
C SER A 707 -28.10 2.20 8.35
N CYS A 708 -26.81 1.87 8.28
CA CYS A 708 -26.34 0.51 8.02
C CYS A 708 -25.71 -0.13 9.28
N ARG A 709 -25.51 -1.44 9.21
CA ARG A 709 -24.97 -2.25 10.32
C ARG A 709 -23.53 -1.84 10.64
N LEU A 710 -23.13 -1.93 11.92
CA LEU A 710 -21.77 -1.64 12.36
C LEU A 710 -20.71 -2.43 11.57
N GLU A 711 -21.00 -3.72 11.30
CA GLU A 711 -20.21 -4.60 10.44
C GLU A 711 -19.87 -3.96 9.07
N LYS A 712 -20.88 -3.36 8.43
CA LYS A 712 -20.77 -2.75 7.10
C LYS A 712 -19.88 -1.52 7.14
N MET A 713 -20.05 -0.63 8.11
CA MET A 713 -19.24 0.60 8.22
C MET A 713 -17.77 0.28 8.50
N VAL A 714 -17.50 -0.59 9.48
CA VAL A 714 -16.13 -0.99 9.86
C VAL A 714 -15.43 -1.68 8.67
N SER A 715 -16.14 -2.54 7.93
CA SER A 715 -15.60 -3.22 6.74
C SER A 715 -15.44 -2.31 5.51
N THR A 716 -16.15 -1.19 5.42
CA THR A 716 -16.12 -0.27 4.25
C THR A 716 -15.17 0.91 4.44
N LEU A 717 -14.73 1.16 5.68
CA LEU A 717 -13.83 2.27 6.03
C LEU A 717 -12.42 1.86 6.52
N PRO A 718 -11.76 0.82 5.96
CA PRO A 718 -10.42 0.40 6.39
C PRO A 718 -9.34 1.47 6.13
N ALA A 719 -9.48 2.25 5.05
CA ALA A 719 -8.55 3.33 4.69
C ALA A 719 -8.55 4.53 5.69
N LEU A 720 -9.57 4.63 6.56
CA LEU A 720 -9.67 5.70 7.54
C LEU A 720 -8.98 5.31 8.86
N ARG A 721 -7.89 5.99 9.19
CA ARG A 721 -7.07 5.74 10.39
C ARG A 721 -7.73 6.26 11.67
N SER A 722 -7.31 5.66 12.79
CA SER A 722 -7.80 5.92 14.14
C SER A 722 -6.62 6.17 15.08
N TRP A 723 -6.45 7.42 15.55
CA TRP A 723 -5.34 7.82 16.43
C TRP A 723 -5.37 7.15 17.82
N HIS A 724 -6.49 6.56 18.19
CA HIS A 724 -6.63 5.69 19.35
C HIS A 724 -7.33 4.39 18.89
N PRO A 725 -6.82 3.20 19.25
CA PRO A 725 -7.36 1.90 18.83
C PRO A 725 -8.90 1.79 18.94
N ASN A 726 -9.48 2.07 20.12
CA ASN A 726 -10.93 2.07 20.32
C ASN A 726 -11.75 2.89 19.29
N ALA A 727 -11.21 3.95 18.68
CA ALA A 727 -11.93 4.75 17.69
C ALA A 727 -12.21 4.00 16.36
N VAL A 728 -11.66 2.79 16.18
CA VAL A 728 -12.04 1.87 15.08
C VAL A 728 -13.54 1.55 15.10
N ILE A 729 -14.09 1.28 16.29
CA ILE A 729 -15.50 0.92 16.48
C ILE A 729 -16.29 2.12 16.99
N TYR A 730 -15.84 2.76 18.08
CA TYR A 730 -16.64 3.76 18.79
C TYR A 730 -16.82 5.09 18.02
N ALA A 731 -16.05 5.36 16.96
CA ALA A 731 -16.32 6.47 16.05
C ALA A 731 -17.49 6.19 15.09
N LEU A 732 -17.76 4.91 14.80
CA LEU A 732 -18.80 4.48 13.86
C LEU A 732 -20.06 3.99 14.58
N LEU A 733 -19.94 3.53 15.83
CA LEU A 733 -21.07 3.08 16.66
C LEU A 733 -22.25 4.08 16.72
N PRO A 734 -22.07 5.42 16.84
CA PRO A 734 -23.20 6.37 16.84
C PRO A 734 -23.93 6.52 15.50
N LEU A 735 -23.38 5.96 14.42
CA LEU A 735 -23.98 5.91 13.08
C LEU A 735 -24.77 4.61 12.83
N ALA A 736 -24.60 3.58 13.67
CA ALA A 736 -25.00 2.20 13.37
C ALA A 736 -26.50 1.92 13.62
N SER A 737 -27.10 1.08 12.77
CA SER A 737 -28.50 0.67 12.88
C SER A 737 -28.78 -0.24 14.10
N ASP A 738 -27.70 -0.84 14.61
CA ASP A 738 -27.59 -1.84 15.65
C ASP A 738 -26.82 -1.32 16.89
N ALA A 739 -26.73 0.01 17.03
CA ALA A 739 -26.04 0.69 18.14
C ALA A 739 -26.75 0.52 19.50
N ASP A 740 -28.00 0.08 19.49
CA ASP A 740 -28.83 -0.23 20.66
C ASP A 740 -28.51 -1.61 21.26
N GLN A 741 -28.15 -2.57 20.41
CA GLN A 741 -27.71 -3.92 20.77
C GLN A 741 -26.25 -3.99 21.25
N TRP A 742 -25.50 -2.87 21.18
CA TRP A 742 -24.15 -2.80 21.73
C TRP A 742 -24.18 -2.58 23.26
N GLU A 743 -24.15 -3.67 24.00
CA GLU A 743 -24.27 -3.70 25.47
C GLU A 743 -23.05 -3.10 26.18
N GLU A 744 -21.82 -3.52 25.86
CA GLU A 744 -20.64 -3.20 26.67
C GLU A 744 -19.77 -2.05 26.12
N ARG A 745 -19.81 -0.89 26.80
CA ARG A 745 -19.19 0.36 26.31
C ARG A 745 -17.86 0.76 26.98
N SER A 746 -17.20 -0.14 27.69
CA SER A 746 -15.96 0.17 28.43
C SER A 746 -14.89 -0.93 28.39
N LEU A 747 -14.65 -1.46 27.19
CA LEU A 747 -13.66 -2.51 26.92
C LEU A 747 -12.25 -1.94 26.60
N THR A 748 -11.21 -2.76 26.85
CA THR A 748 -9.88 -2.56 26.24
C THR A 748 -9.96 -2.77 24.73
N PRO A 749 -9.07 -2.17 23.91
CA PRO A 749 -9.01 -2.39 22.46
C PRO A 749 -9.15 -3.85 22.02
N SER A 750 -8.34 -4.76 22.57
CA SER A 750 -8.42 -6.19 22.22
C SER A 750 -9.81 -6.77 22.49
N LYS A 751 -10.39 -6.48 23.66
CA LYS A 751 -11.71 -7.01 24.04
C LYS A 751 -12.86 -6.34 23.28
N ALA A 752 -12.74 -5.06 22.93
CA ALA A 752 -13.68 -4.36 22.05
C ALA A 752 -13.70 -4.97 20.64
N TYR A 753 -12.55 -5.41 20.13
CA TYR A 753 -12.44 -6.09 18.84
C TYR A 753 -13.04 -7.49 18.88
N GLN A 754 -12.81 -8.24 19.96
CA GLN A 754 -13.44 -9.55 20.20
C GLN A 754 -14.98 -9.41 20.33
N HIS A 755 -15.46 -8.43 21.10
CA HIS A 755 -16.88 -8.10 21.22
C HIS A 755 -17.50 -7.70 19.87
N PHE A 756 -16.79 -6.97 19.01
CA PHE A 756 -17.30 -6.61 17.69
C PHE A 756 -17.48 -7.82 16.77
N VAL A 757 -16.56 -8.79 16.77
CA VAL A 757 -16.73 -10.05 16.01
C VAL A 757 -17.92 -10.85 16.56
N HIS A 758 -18.06 -10.94 17.89
CA HIS A 758 -19.22 -11.57 18.53
C HIS A 758 -20.55 -10.88 18.15
N HIS A 759 -20.61 -9.56 18.22
CA HIS A 759 -21.76 -8.73 17.82
C HIS A 759 -22.15 -8.96 16.35
N CYS A 760 -21.17 -8.99 15.44
CA CYS A 760 -21.40 -9.30 14.02
C CYS A 760 -21.97 -10.72 13.82
N ALA A 761 -21.39 -11.72 14.50
CA ALA A 761 -21.86 -13.10 14.42
C ALA A 761 -23.28 -13.27 14.98
N HIS A 762 -23.58 -12.64 16.11
CA HIS A 762 -24.89 -12.68 16.76
C HIS A 762 -26.00 -12.08 15.88
N ILE A 763 -25.77 -10.90 15.31
CA ILE A 763 -26.79 -10.19 14.52
C ILE A 763 -26.96 -10.79 13.12
N SER A 764 -25.86 -11.14 12.44
CA SER A 764 -25.91 -11.57 11.04
C SER A 764 -26.03 -13.08 10.85
N GLY A 765 -25.50 -13.88 11.79
CA GLY A 765 -25.21 -15.31 11.60
C GLY A 765 -24.00 -15.59 10.69
N SER A 766 -23.25 -14.57 10.30
CA SER A 766 -22.02 -14.67 9.49
C SER A 766 -20.78 -14.26 10.30
N ILE A 767 -19.65 -14.87 9.95
CA ILE A 767 -18.34 -14.60 10.55
C ILE A 767 -17.34 -13.99 9.56
N ASP A 768 -17.76 -13.57 8.37
CA ASP A 768 -16.88 -13.00 7.32
C ASP A 768 -16.02 -11.81 7.81
N VAL A 769 -16.42 -11.16 8.90
CA VAL A 769 -15.64 -10.15 9.63
C VAL A 769 -14.25 -10.63 10.11
N ILE A 770 -14.00 -11.95 10.16
CA ILE A 770 -12.67 -12.54 10.43
C ILE A 770 -11.78 -12.61 9.16
N CYS A 771 -12.38 -12.46 7.98
CA CYS A 771 -11.70 -12.48 6.67
C CYS A 771 -11.51 -11.07 6.08
N ARG A 772 -12.34 -10.10 6.47
CA ARG A 772 -12.24 -8.70 6.05
C ARG A 772 -11.25 -7.93 6.93
N PRO A 773 -10.17 -7.30 6.39
CA PRO A 773 -9.22 -6.52 7.19
C PRO A 773 -9.82 -5.21 7.73
N TRP A 774 -9.80 -5.00 9.05
CA TRP A 774 -10.31 -3.76 9.69
C TRP A 774 -9.62 -3.34 11.00
N ALA A 775 -9.03 -4.28 11.74
CA ALA A 775 -8.43 -4.00 13.06
C ALA A 775 -6.99 -3.46 12.90
N PRO A 776 -6.53 -2.51 13.73
CA PRO A 776 -5.11 -2.12 13.81
C PRO A 776 -4.18 -3.32 14.02
N THR A 777 -2.95 -3.26 13.52
CA THR A 777 -1.97 -4.32 13.81
C THR A 777 -1.59 -4.32 15.28
N GLN A 778 -1.05 -5.45 15.76
CA GLN A 778 -0.46 -5.53 17.11
C GLN A 778 0.57 -4.42 17.34
N SER A 779 1.39 -4.11 16.32
CA SER A 779 2.40 -3.05 16.39
C SER A 779 1.81 -1.63 16.48
N GLU A 780 0.52 -1.42 16.21
CA GLU A 780 -0.17 -0.18 16.56
C GLU A 780 -0.66 -0.20 18.01
N LEU A 781 -1.19 -1.32 18.50
CA LEU A 781 -1.62 -1.47 19.90
C LEU A 781 -0.46 -1.31 20.89
N ASP A 782 0.70 -1.92 20.60
CA ASP A 782 1.88 -1.93 21.47
C ASP A 782 2.46 -0.52 21.74
N LYS A 783 2.09 0.47 20.90
CA LYS A 783 2.43 1.89 21.08
C LYS A 783 1.64 2.54 22.22
N HIS A 784 0.50 1.98 22.62
CA HIS A 784 -0.37 2.54 23.66
C HIS A 784 -0.04 1.95 25.05
N PRO A 785 0.13 2.77 26.10
CA PRO A 785 0.60 2.29 27.40
C PRO A 785 -0.31 1.33 28.17
N THR A 786 -1.53 1.08 27.69
CA THR A 786 -2.59 0.33 28.39
C THR A 786 -2.64 -1.16 28.07
N ASP A 787 -2.04 -1.61 26.97
CA ASP A 787 -2.44 -2.88 26.31
C ASP A 787 -1.28 -3.84 26.02
N LYS A 788 -0.14 -3.67 26.71
CA LYS A 788 1.12 -4.41 26.42
C LYS A 788 1.06 -5.93 26.58
N ASP A 789 0.07 -6.46 27.30
CA ASP A 789 -0.08 -7.89 27.56
C ASP A 789 -1.26 -8.52 26.76
N ASP A 790 -2.15 -7.71 26.17
CA ASP A 790 -3.34 -8.14 25.42
C ASP A 790 -2.99 -8.31 23.92
N LYS A 791 -2.48 -9.50 23.54
CA LYS A 791 -2.33 -9.86 22.11
C LYS A 791 -3.68 -10.01 21.42
N LEU A 792 -3.77 -9.58 20.16
CA LEU A 792 -4.92 -9.89 19.30
C LEU A 792 -4.91 -11.36 18.87
N PRO A 793 -6.06 -12.06 18.91
CA PRO A 793 -6.16 -13.41 18.38
C PRO A 793 -6.22 -13.41 16.84
N SER A 794 -5.85 -14.53 16.22
CA SER A 794 -5.69 -14.67 14.76
C SER A 794 -6.98 -14.43 13.96
N TRP A 795 -8.14 -14.58 14.61
CA TRP A 795 -9.45 -14.32 14.03
C TRP A 795 -9.91 -12.85 14.10
N VAL A 796 -9.15 -11.96 14.73
CA VAL A 796 -9.32 -10.50 14.58
C VAL A 796 -8.49 -10.03 13.39
N CYS A 797 -9.17 -9.73 12.27
CA CYS A 797 -8.52 -9.51 10.98
C CYS A 797 -7.79 -8.15 10.90
N GLN A 798 -6.45 -8.19 10.95
CA GLN A 798 -5.59 -7.01 10.97
C GLN A 798 -5.50 -6.31 9.61
N ILE A 799 -5.40 -4.98 9.66
CA ILE A 799 -5.43 -4.03 8.55
C ILE A 799 -4.22 -4.14 7.61
N ASP A 800 -3.11 -4.76 8.02
CA ASP A 800 -1.98 -5.03 7.13
C ASP A 800 -2.31 -6.04 6.02
N LYS A 801 -3.33 -6.89 6.24
CA LYS A 801 -3.89 -7.81 5.23
C LYS A 801 -4.77 -7.09 4.20
N HIS A 802 -5.11 -5.81 4.39
CA HIS A 802 -5.88 -5.00 3.43
C HIS A 802 -5.12 -4.85 2.10
N PRO A 803 -5.79 -4.69 0.93
CA PRO A 803 -5.11 -4.55 -0.36
C PRO A 803 -4.05 -3.44 -0.42
N PHE A 804 -4.19 -2.38 0.38
CA PHE A 804 -3.23 -1.27 0.49
C PHE A 804 -2.50 -1.24 1.86
N GLY A 805 -2.79 -2.19 2.74
CA GLY A 805 -2.28 -2.27 4.11
C GLY A 805 -2.65 -1.07 5.00
N GLU A 806 -1.84 -0.86 6.05
CA GLU A 806 -1.79 0.41 6.79
C GLU A 806 -1.30 1.53 5.87
N GLY A 807 -2.12 2.57 5.68
CA GLY A 807 -1.77 3.69 4.80
C GLY A 807 -0.56 4.49 5.31
N GLY A 808 0.38 4.81 4.42
CA GLY A 808 1.53 5.68 4.71
C GLY A 808 1.18 7.18 4.70
N HIS A 809 2.16 8.05 4.93
CA HIS A 809 2.01 9.48 4.57
C HIS A 809 2.24 9.71 3.07
N ASP A 810 2.99 8.82 2.44
CA ASP A 810 3.18 8.73 0.99
C ASP A 810 2.01 8.04 0.29
N VAL A 811 1.96 8.17 -1.04
CA VAL A 811 0.88 7.66 -1.89
C VAL A 811 0.77 6.14 -1.76
N PRO A 812 -0.36 5.60 -1.24
CA PRO A 812 -0.45 4.19 -0.88
C PRO A 812 -0.55 3.27 -2.10
N GLY A 813 0.59 2.66 -2.44
CA GLY A 813 0.65 1.55 -3.39
C GLY A 813 -0.03 0.27 -2.86
N ARG A 814 -0.40 -0.63 -3.77
CA ARG A 814 -0.97 -1.94 -3.42
C ARG A 814 0.06 -2.82 -2.71
N ARG A 815 -0.37 -3.51 -1.65
CA ARG A 815 0.42 -4.42 -0.80
C ARG A 815 -0.09 -5.86 -0.87
N ASN A 816 -1.39 -6.06 -1.06
CA ASN A 816 -2.05 -7.38 -1.13
C ASN A 816 -3.11 -7.44 -2.25
N GLY A 817 -3.54 -8.66 -2.58
CA GLY A 817 -4.68 -8.93 -3.45
C GLY A 817 -6.00 -8.50 -2.82
N GLU A 818 -7.04 -8.34 -3.64
CA GLU A 818 -8.40 -8.07 -3.16
C GLU A 818 -8.92 -9.19 -2.26
N VAL A 819 -9.69 -8.78 -1.25
CA VAL A 819 -10.37 -9.64 -0.28
C VAL A 819 -11.45 -10.45 -0.99
N PHE A 820 -11.56 -11.74 -0.70
CA PHE A 820 -12.58 -12.63 -1.26
C PHE A 820 -13.90 -12.58 -0.47
N ALA A 821 -13.85 -12.40 0.85
CA ALA A 821 -15.01 -12.14 1.68
C ALA A 821 -15.67 -10.80 1.29
N GLY A 822 -16.79 -10.90 0.54
CA GLY A 822 -17.53 -9.75 0.01
C GLY A 822 -18.08 -8.83 1.09
N SER A 823 -18.57 -7.65 0.69
CA SER A 823 -19.22 -6.70 1.60
C SER A 823 -20.41 -7.38 2.31
N PRO A 824 -20.75 -7.03 3.58
CA PRO A 824 -21.83 -7.70 4.33
C PRO A 824 -23.22 -7.78 3.67
N ASP A 825 -23.46 -6.99 2.63
CA ASP A 825 -24.72 -6.94 1.87
C ASP A 825 -24.51 -7.28 0.37
N ASN A 826 -23.30 -7.68 -0.03
CA ASN A 826 -22.92 -8.13 -1.37
C ASN A 826 -21.84 -9.23 -1.27
N LEU A 827 -22.28 -10.46 -1.04
CA LEU A 827 -21.40 -11.64 -0.94
C LEU A 827 -20.92 -12.07 -2.34
N LEU A 828 -19.61 -12.30 -2.47
CA LEU A 828 -19.00 -12.71 -3.74
C LEU A 828 -19.10 -14.22 -4.01
N TYR A 829 -19.26 -15.01 -2.95
CA TYR A 829 -19.18 -16.46 -2.93
C TYR A 829 -20.19 -17.01 -1.90
N ASN A 830 -20.46 -18.32 -1.91
CA ASN A 830 -21.38 -18.97 -0.97
C ASN A 830 -20.85 -20.32 -0.47
N THR A 831 -19.61 -20.34 0.03
CA THR A 831 -18.88 -21.58 0.36
C THR A 831 -19.55 -22.39 1.48
N CYS A 832 -20.05 -21.72 2.52
CA CYS A 832 -20.86 -22.36 3.58
C CYS A 832 -22.31 -22.70 3.16
N LYS A 833 -22.71 -22.44 1.91
CA LYS A 833 -24.05 -22.65 1.36
C LYS A 833 -25.17 -22.04 2.24
N GLY A 834 -24.90 -20.88 2.84
CA GLY A 834 -25.84 -20.15 3.70
C GLY A 834 -26.07 -20.80 5.07
N SER A 835 -25.21 -21.69 5.54
CA SER A 835 -25.22 -22.08 6.96
C SER A 835 -24.91 -20.85 7.85
N ARG A 836 -25.40 -20.88 9.09
CA ARG A 836 -25.23 -19.78 10.05
C ARG A 836 -24.31 -20.21 11.18
N ALA A 837 -23.37 -19.35 11.53
CA ALA A 837 -22.51 -19.56 12.67
C ALA A 837 -23.26 -19.29 13.99
N SER A 838 -22.96 -20.06 15.02
CA SER A 838 -23.28 -19.73 16.43
C SER A 838 -22.04 -19.90 17.31
N PRO A 839 -20.96 -19.11 17.07
CA PRO A 839 -19.67 -19.33 17.69
C PRO A 839 -19.69 -18.94 19.18
N VAL A 840 -18.91 -19.68 19.98
CA VAL A 840 -18.75 -19.44 21.42
C VAL A 840 -17.43 -18.70 21.65
N PHE A 841 -17.49 -17.52 22.25
CA PHE A 841 -16.31 -16.70 22.54
C PHE A 841 -15.92 -16.81 24.02
N GLY A 842 -14.63 -16.94 24.30
CA GLY A 842 -14.11 -16.90 25.66
C GLY A 842 -14.74 -17.91 26.62
N HIS A 843 -14.88 -17.50 27.88
CA HIS A 843 -15.50 -18.30 28.93
C HIS A 843 -16.41 -17.44 29.84
N PRO A 844 -17.41 -18.01 30.51
CA PRO A 844 -18.18 -17.27 31.53
C PRO A 844 -17.29 -16.84 32.70
N ASN A 845 -17.60 -15.70 33.32
CA ASN A 845 -17.00 -15.29 34.59
C ASN A 845 -17.33 -16.28 35.73
N GLU A 846 -16.65 -16.14 36.87
CA GLU A 846 -16.83 -17.01 38.05
C GLU A 846 -18.28 -17.05 38.59
N GLU A 847 -19.09 -16.03 38.29
CA GLU A 847 -20.51 -15.93 38.66
C GLU A 847 -21.48 -16.49 37.61
N GLY A 848 -21.00 -16.83 36.40
CA GLY A 848 -21.82 -17.30 35.27
C GLY A 848 -22.73 -16.22 34.63
N THR A 849 -22.47 -14.94 34.92
CA THR A 849 -23.32 -13.80 34.57
C THR A 849 -22.82 -12.95 33.40
N LEU A 850 -21.52 -12.94 33.11
CA LEU A 850 -20.90 -12.13 32.06
C LEU A 850 -19.81 -12.92 31.33
N LEU A 851 -19.64 -12.63 30.04
CA LEU A 851 -18.64 -13.26 29.18
C LEU A 851 -17.25 -12.64 29.39
N GLN A 852 -16.21 -13.46 29.55
CA GLN A 852 -14.81 -13.00 29.58
C GLN A 852 -14.11 -13.31 28.26
N TYR A 853 -13.84 -12.24 27.49
CA TYR A 853 -13.01 -12.29 26.29
C TYR A 853 -11.53 -12.57 26.65
N ASP A 854 -11.01 -13.70 26.17
CA ASP A 854 -9.68 -14.26 26.46
C ASP A 854 -8.86 -14.59 25.19
N GLY A 855 -9.35 -14.20 24.00
CA GLY A 855 -8.77 -14.52 22.71
C GLY A 855 -9.32 -15.80 22.03
N THR A 856 -10.14 -16.60 22.70
CA THR A 856 -10.72 -17.82 22.10
C THR A 856 -12.04 -17.58 21.37
N MET A 857 -12.21 -18.27 20.23
CA MET A 857 -13.49 -18.44 19.56
C MET A 857 -13.63 -19.91 19.12
N THR A 858 -14.69 -20.59 19.54
CA THR A 858 -15.04 -21.94 19.07
C THR A 858 -16.12 -21.85 18.00
N VAL A 859 -15.91 -22.49 16.85
CA VAL A 859 -16.81 -22.41 15.70
C VAL A 859 -16.90 -23.73 14.92
N SER A 860 -18.10 -24.08 14.46
CA SER A 860 -18.37 -25.30 13.71
C SER A 860 -17.94 -25.21 12.24
N GLY A 861 -17.56 -26.35 11.67
CA GLY A 861 -17.22 -26.46 10.24
C GLY A 861 -16.69 -27.84 9.87
N PHE A 862 -16.00 -27.94 8.74
CA PHE A 862 -15.29 -29.16 8.32
C PHE A 862 -14.00 -28.87 7.53
N ARG A 863 -13.04 -29.80 7.57
CA ARG A 863 -11.82 -29.75 6.75
C ARG A 863 -12.13 -30.26 5.33
N VAL A 864 -11.64 -29.56 4.31
CA VAL A 864 -11.69 -29.99 2.90
C VAL A 864 -10.47 -30.86 2.59
N GLY A 865 -9.27 -30.44 3.04
CA GLY A 865 -8.02 -31.18 2.91
C GLY A 865 -6.79 -30.34 3.26
N PRO A 866 -5.64 -30.98 3.55
CA PRO A 866 -4.35 -30.30 3.68
C PRO A 866 -3.81 -29.89 2.31
N ILE A 867 -2.91 -28.90 2.29
CA ILE A 867 -2.13 -28.52 1.11
C ILE A 867 -1.28 -29.71 0.63
N GLU A 868 -1.40 -30.07 -0.66
CA GLU A 868 -0.58 -31.09 -1.34
C GLU A 868 0.76 -30.52 -1.81
N LYS A 869 0.73 -29.30 -2.36
CA LYS A 869 1.91 -28.53 -2.76
C LYS A 869 1.57 -27.05 -2.74
N LEU A 870 2.54 -26.24 -2.30
CA LEU A 870 2.51 -24.79 -2.31
C LEU A 870 3.54 -24.23 -3.30
N TYR A 871 3.24 -23.07 -3.89
CA TYR A 871 4.08 -22.42 -4.91
C TYR A 871 4.64 -21.08 -4.40
N PRO A 872 5.61 -20.46 -5.12
CA PRO A 872 6.11 -19.12 -4.79
C PRO A 872 5.01 -18.05 -4.87
N ARG A 873 5.19 -16.95 -4.14
CA ARG A 873 4.25 -15.82 -4.08
C ARG A 873 4.28 -14.98 -5.36
N ALA A 874 3.12 -14.53 -5.81
CA ALA A 874 3.01 -13.55 -6.89
C ALA A 874 3.29 -12.12 -6.35
N ALA A 875 4.58 -11.82 -6.14
CA ALA A 875 5.06 -10.48 -5.82
C ALA A 875 4.59 -9.48 -6.90
N ASP A 876 4.13 -8.30 -6.46
CA ASP A 876 3.65 -7.18 -7.29
C ASP A 876 2.54 -7.52 -8.32
N GLY A 877 1.92 -8.69 -8.15
CA GLY A 877 0.89 -9.27 -9.01
C GLY A 877 1.41 -9.91 -10.31
N ILE A 878 2.68 -10.35 -10.34
CA ILE A 878 3.30 -11.07 -11.47
C ILE A 878 2.71 -12.47 -11.61
N ILE A 879 2.37 -12.89 -12.84
CA ILE A 879 1.92 -14.26 -13.13
C ILE A 879 3.15 -15.13 -13.40
N LEU A 880 3.57 -15.89 -12.40
CA LEU A 880 4.74 -16.77 -12.48
C LEU A 880 4.52 -17.93 -13.45
N MET A 881 5.50 -18.22 -14.30
CA MET A 881 5.47 -19.33 -15.25
C MET A 881 5.48 -20.69 -14.53
N GLU A 882 6.00 -20.81 -13.30
CA GLU A 882 5.83 -22.04 -12.51
C GLU A 882 4.35 -22.33 -12.23
N TRP A 883 3.54 -21.30 -11.94
CA TRP A 883 2.09 -21.47 -11.76
C TRP A 883 1.43 -21.98 -13.04
N ILE A 884 1.79 -21.41 -14.20
CA ILE A 884 1.28 -21.84 -15.51
C ILE A 884 1.65 -23.30 -15.82
N ARG A 885 2.86 -23.73 -15.45
CA ARG A 885 3.32 -25.12 -15.55
C ARG A 885 2.58 -26.04 -14.57
N ALA A 886 2.24 -25.57 -13.37
CA ALA A 886 1.42 -26.31 -12.39
C ALA A 886 0.02 -26.63 -12.91
N PHE A 887 -0.60 -25.70 -13.65
CA PHE A 887 -1.86 -25.91 -14.37
C PHE A 887 -1.73 -26.81 -15.62
N GLY A 888 -0.55 -27.35 -15.91
CA GLY A 888 -0.31 -28.27 -17.02
C GLY A 888 -0.43 -27.64 -18.42
N TRP A 889 -0.51 -26.32 -18.52
CA TRP A 889 -0.56 -25.64 -19.81
C TRP A 889 0.79 -25.70 -20.53
N ARG A 890 0.74 -25.63 -21.86
CA ARG A 890 1.88 -25.51 -22.76
C ARG A 890 1.47 -24.59 -23.90
N GLN A 891 2.44 -23.90 -24.48
CA GLN A 891 2.27 -23.02 -25.64
C GLN A 891 1.41 -23.70 -26.74
N GLU A 892 0.64 -22.89 -27.48
CA GLU A 892 -0.32 -23.33 -28.50
C GLU A 892 -1.57 -24.10 -28.00
N ARG A 893 -1.66 -24.51 -26.72
CA ARG A 893 -2.87 -25.18 -26.19
C ARG A 893 -3.97 -24.20 -25.78
N ILE A 894 -5.22 -24.67 -25.85
CA ILE A 894 -6.36 -23.99 -25.22
C ILE A 894 -6.07 -23.84 -23.71
N VAL A 895 -6.28 -22.62 -23.19
CA VAL A 895 -6.09 -22.31 -21.76
C VAL A 895 -7.18 -23.01 -20.94
N PRO A 896 -6.84 -23.83 -19.93
CA PRO A 896 -7.84 -24.50 -19.10
C PRO A 896 -8.66 -23.52 -18.26
N ASP A 897 -9.95 -23.80 -18.05
CA ASP A 897 -10.82 -22.95 -17.22
C ASP A 897 -10.29 -22.78 -15.79
N HIS A 898 -9.81 -23.86 -15.17
CA HIS A 898 -9.23 -23.81 -13.84
C HIS A 898 -7.91 -23.00 -13.76
N LEU A 899 -7.25 -22.69 -14.89
CA LEU A 899 -6.12 -21.76 -14.94
C LEU A 899 -6.62 -20.32 -14.94
N TRP A 900 -7.33 -19.91 -16.00
CA TRP A 900 -7.69 -18.49 -16.20
C TRP A 900 -8.71 -17.99 -15.17
N ARG A 901 -9.59 -18.86 -14.66
CA ARG A 901 -10.52 -18.51 -13.57
C ARG A 901 -9.80 -18.34 -12.24
N THR A 902 -8.86 -19.23 -11.88
CA THR A 902 -8.11 -19.10 -10.62
C THR A 902 -7.33 -17.80 -10.57
N LEU A 903 -6.70 -17.37 -11.67
CA LEU A 903 -5.99 -16.09 -11.75
C LEU A 903 -6.88 -14.84 -11.52
N VAL A 904 -8.20 -14.95 -11.62
CA VAL A 904 -9.16 -13.86 -11.33
C VAL A 904 -10.13 -14.18 -10.18
N ALA A 905 -9.87 -15.26 -9.43
CA ALA A 905 -10.77 -15.82 -8.42
C ALA A 905 -12.21 -16.09 -8.94
N ASP A 906 -12.33 -16.43 -10.22
CA ASP A 906 -13.59 -16.61 -10.97
C ASP A 906 -14.60 -15.44 -10.87
N ARG A 907 -14.11 -14.22 -10.63
CA ARG A 907 -14.92 -12.99 -10.59
C ARG A 907 -14.29 -11.87 -11.43
N GLY A 908 -15.13 -11.11 -12.15
CA GLY A 908 -14.77 -9.85 -12.77
C GLY A 908 -14.80 -8.67 -11.78
N PRO A 909 -14.68 -7.42 -12.28
CA PRO A 909 -14.82 -6.22 -11.46
C PRO A 909 -16.16 -6.17 -10.72
N GLY A 910 -16.18 -5.56 -9.53
CA GLY A 910 -17.38 -5.40 -8.70
C GLY A 910 -18.01 -6.70 -8.19
N GLY A 911 -17.34 -7.85 -8.35
CA GLY A 911 -17.88 -9.15 -7.95
C GLY A 911 -18.73 -9.87 -9.01
N THR A 912 -18.81 -9.33 -10.23
CA THR A 912 -19.51 -9.97 -11.35
C THR A 912 -18.92 -11.36 -11.68
N PRO A 913 -19.68 -12.30 -12.27
CA PRO A 913 -19.11 -13.55 -12.79
C PRO A 913 -18.01 -13.27 -13.82
N ALA A 914 -16.91 -14.04 -13.82
CA ALA A 914 -15.78 -13.79 -14.71
C ALA A 914 -16.21 -13.78 -16.21
N PRO A 915 -16.00 -12.67 -16.95
CA PRO A 915 -16.45 -12.55 -18.33
C PRO A 915 -15.87 -13.64 -19.25
N ALA A 916 -16.72 -14.26 -20.07
CA ALA A 916 -16.34 -15.38 -20.93
C ALA A 916 -15.17 -15.09 -21.90
N TRP A 917 -14.89 -13.82 -22.22
CA TRP A 917 -13.75 -13.43 -23.06
C TRP A 917 -12.39 -13.47 -22.33
N TYR A 918 -12.35 -13.59 -21.00
CA TYR A 918 -11.11 -13.66 -20.21
C TYR A 918 -10.18 -14.79 -20.66
N HIS A 919 -10.70 -15.94 -21.10
CA HIS A 919 -9.87 -17.02 -21.65
C HIS A 919 -9.02 -16.58 -22.87
N ARG A 920 -9.53 -15.66 -23.70
CA ARG A 920 -8.81 -15.09 -24.85
C ARG A 920 -7.75 -14.08 -24.41
N ALA A 921 -8.05 -13.27 -23.41
CA ALA A 921 -7.08 -12.32 -22.85
C ALA A 921 -5.94 -13.05 -22.10
N CYS A 922 -6.25 -14.12 -21.37
CA CYS A 922 -5.25 -15.01 -20.79
C CYS A 922 -4.38 -15.67 -21.87
N HIS A 923 -4.99 -16.25 -22.91
CA HIS A 923 -4.26 -16.83 -24.04
C HIS A 923 -3.39 -15.81 -24.79
N TYR A 924 -3.84 -14.55 -24.91
CA TYR A 924 -3.04 -13.47 -25.48
C TYR A 924 -1.76 -13.23 -24.67
N TRP A 925 -1.87 -13.03 -23.35
CA TRP A 925 -0.70 -12.77 -22.50
C TRP A 925 0.24 -13.97 -22.38
N LEU A 926 -0.30 -15.18 -22.29
CA LEU A 926 0.50 -16.42 -22.23
C LEU A 926 1.34 -16.65 -23.49
N ASN A 927 0.86 -16.24 -24.66
CA ASN A 927 1.66 -16.29 -25.89
C ASN A 927 2.58 -15.07 -26.04
N TYR A 928 2.15 -13.87 -25.61
CA TYR A 928 2.96 -12.66 -25.63
C TYR A 928 4.24 -12.78 -24.77
N ALA A 929 4.12 -13.38 -23.58
CA ALA A 929 5.26 -13.63 -22.69
C ALA A 929 6.20 -14.77 -23.15
N GLY A 930 5.88 -15.48 -24.25
CA GLY A 930 6.79 -16.40 -24.92
C GLY A 930 7.25 -17.66 -24.16
N GLY A 931 6.92 -17.79 -22.87
CA GLY A 931 7.46 -18.82 -21.97
C GLY A 931 8.08 -18.27 -20.66
N ASP A 932 8.08 -16.95 -20.47
CA ASP A 932 8.55 -16.24 -19.27
C ASP A 932 7.38 -15.72 -18.41
N ASP A 933 7.69 -15.09 -17.25
CA ASP A 933 6.71 -14.57 -16.30
C ASP A 933 5.94 -13.35 -16.86
N ILE A 934 4.62 -13.27 -16.69
CA ILE A 934 3.81 -12.13 -17.17
C ILE A 934 3.85 -11.02 -16.13
N THR A 935 4.53 -9.91 -16.44
CA THR A 935 4.69 -8.76 -15.53
C THR A 935 3.84 -7.55 -15.93
N TYR A 936 3.57 -6.66 -14.98
CA TYR A 936 2.88 -5.38 -15.28
C TYR A 936 3.68 -4.50 -16.27
N GLN A 937 5.02 -4.60 -16.28
CA GLN A 937 5.87 -3.84 -17.19
C GLN A 937 5.57 -4.13 -18.67
N MET A 938 5.06 -5.33 -19.00
CA MET A 938 4.68 -5.69 -20.37
C MET A 938 3.63 -4.74 -20.96
N LEU A 939 2.80 -4.08 -20.15
CA LEU A 939 1.84 -3.07 -20.62
C LEU A 939 2.51 -1.81 -21.21
N LYS A 940 3.77 -1.55 -20.86
CA LYS A 940 4.59 -0.48 -21.46
C LYS A 940 5.27 -0.95 -22.76
N ALA A 941 5.33 -2.27 -23.02
CA ALA A 941 6.07 -2.88 -24.13
C ALA A 941 5.25 -2.94 -25.45
N GLY A 942 4.61 -1.81 -25.79
CA GLY A 942 3.89 -1.63 -27.06
C GLY A 942 2.39 -1.35 -26.88
N LYS A 943 1.63 -1.60 -27.95
CA LYS A 943 0.18 -1.33 -27.98
C LYS A 943 -0.62 -2.62 -27.77
N HIS A 944 -1.36 -2.67 -26.67
CA HIS A 944 -2.23 -3.79 -26.30
C HIS A 944 -3.71 -3.44 -26.49
N SER A 945 -4.55 -4.45 -26.67
CA SER A 945 -6.01 -4.26 -26.65
C SER A 945 -6.46 -3.90 -25.23
N SER A 946 -7.39 -2.95 -25.09
CA SER A 946 -7.98 -2.57 -23.79
C SER A 946 -8.56 -3.78 -23.02
N MET A 947 -9.11 -4.77 -23.73
CA MET A 947 -9.56 -6.03 -23.11
C MET A 947 -8.40 -6.82 -22.48
N ALA A 948 -7.24 -6.88 -23.15
CA ALA A 948 -6.05 -7.52 -22.61
C ALA A 948 -5.52 -6.76 -21.38
N VAL A 949 -5.53 -5.42 -21.40
CA VAL A 949 -5.17 -4.57 -20.25
C VAL A 949 -6.11 -4.84 -19.07
N GLN A 950 -7.43 -4.78 -19.27
CA GLN A 950 -8.45 -5.03 -18.24
C GLN A 950 -8.30 -6.41 -17.59
N TYR A 951 -8.01 -7.45 -18.36
CA TYR A 951 -7.74 -8.78 -17.81
C TYR A 951 -6.48 -8.80 -16.93
N LEU A 952 -5.36 -8.20 -17.39
CA LEU A 952 -4.11 -8.21 -16.62
C LEU A 952 -4.22 -7.34 -15.36
N MET A 953 -4.93 -6.21 -15.43
CA MET A 953 -5.32 -5.42 -14.24
C MET A 953 -6.13 -6.25 -13.26
N ARG A 954 -7.12 -7.02 -13.73
CA ARG A 954 -7.93 -7.90 -12.88
C ARG A 954 -7.08 -8.98 -12.21
N VAL A 955 -6.23 -9.68 -12.96
CA VAL A 955 -5.31 -10.70 -12.38
C VAL A 955 -4.39 -10.06 -11.35
N ARG A 956 -3.75 -8.93 -11.67
CA ARG A 956 -2.89 -8.16 -10.76
C ARG A 956 -3.63 -7.73 -9.48
N SER A 957 -4.92 -7.38 -9.57
CA SER A 957 -5.73 -7.07 -8.39
C SER A 957 -6.00 -8.27 -7.48
N VAL A 958 -6.00 -9.49 -8.02
CA VAL A 958 -6.38 -10.73 -7.32
C VAL A 958 -5.17 -11.46 -6.74
N ILE A 959 -4.13 -11.70 -7.53
CA ILE A 959 -3.01 -12.60 -7.14
C ILE A 959 -1.93 -11.93 -6.29
N TRP A 960 -1.93 -10.60 -6.16
CA TRP A 960 -0.88 -9.83 -5.48
C TRP A 960 -0.62 -10.36 -4.07
N SER A 961 0.65 -10.68 -3.76
CA SER A 961 1.07 -11.28 -2.48
C SER A 961 0.36 -12.59 -2.11
N ARG A 962 -0.38 -13.23 -3.01
CA ARG A 962 -0.96 -14.57 -2.79
C ARG A 962 -0.03 -15.67 -3.31
N ARG A 963 -0.17 -16.87 -2.77
CA ARG A 963 0.51 -18.10 -3.21
C ARG A 963 -0.51 -19.01 -3.92
N LEU A 964 -0.14 -19.57 -5.07
CA LEU A 964 -0.88 -20.70 -5.65
C LEU A 964 -0.64 -21.94 -4.78
N PHE A 965 -1.67 -22.76 -4.60
CA PHE A 965 -1.57 -24.07 -3.97
C PHE A 965 -2.47 -25.10 -4.65
N THR A 966 -2.20 -26.37 -4.36
CA THR A 966 -3.03 -27.51 -4.78
C THR A 966 -3.44 -28.38 -3.60
N ILE A 967 -4.64 -28.98 -3.66
CA ILE A 967 -5.12 -29.99 -2.69
C ILE A 967 -5.64 -31.24 -3.41
N LYS A 968 -5.51 -32.41 -2.76
CA LYS A 968 -6.23 -33.62 -3.16
C LYS A 968 -7.65 -33.62 -2.59
N TYR A 969 -8.64 -33.62 -3.48
CA TYR A 969 -10.06 -33.73 -3.11
C TYR A 969 -10.47 -35.20 -2.95
N TRP A 970 -11.56 -35.46 -2.23
CA TRP A 970 -11.98 -36.83 -1.88
C TRP A 970 -12.36 -37.73 -3.07
N ASN A 971 -12.62 -37.16 -4.25
CA ASN A 971 -12.84 -37.89 -5.50
C ASN A 971 -11.56 -38.09 -6.33
N GLY A 972 -10.38 -37.84 -5.75
CA GLY A 972 -9.06 -38.00 -6.39
C GLY A 972 -8.65 -36.86 -7.33
N ARG A 973 -9.53 -35.88 -7.59
CA ARG A 973 -9.18 -34.69 -8.38
C ARG A 973 -8.26 -33.76 -7.57
N THR A 974 -7.27 -33.17 -8.22
CA THR A 974 -6.57 -32.01 -7.65
C THR A 974 -7.42 -30.76 -7.87
N LEU A 975 -7.64 -29.98 -6.81
CA LEU A 975 -8.15 -28.61 -6.89
C LEU A 975 -6.99 -27.61 -6.78
N TYR A 976 -7.19 -26.42 -7.31
CA TYR A 976 -6.23 -25.33 -7.33
C TYR A 976 -6.80 -24.12 -6.58
N GLY A 977 -5.95 -23.39 -5.87
CA GLY A 977 -6.40 -22.25 -5.07
C GLY A 977 -5.35 -21.16 -4.86
N LEU A 978 -5.80 -20.01 -4.37
CA LEU A 978 -4.97 -18.87 -3.97
C LEU A 978 -5.08 -18.65 -2.46
N ALA A 979 -3.95 -18.64 -1.76
CA ALA A 979 -3.87 -18.47 -0.31
C ALA A 979 -3.03 -17.23 0.08
N PRO A 980 -3.12 -16.73 1.34
CA PRO A 980 -2.26 -15.65 1.85
C PRO A 980 -0.76 -15.99 1.79
N ARG A 981 0.11 -14.99 1.85
CA ARG A 981 1.58 -15.18 1.86
C ARG A 981 2.08 -15.99 3.05
N GLU A 982 1.38 -15.91 4.18
CA GLU A 982 1.66 -16.56 5.47
C GLU A 982 1.32 -18.07 5.47
N THR A 983 0.76 -18.58 4.38
CA THR A 983 0.42 -20.01 4.23
C THR A 983 1.69 -20.85 4.10
N ASP A 984 1.70 -22.01 4.76
CA ASP A 984 2.78 -23.00 4.74
C ASP A 984 2.26 -24.39 4.35
N GLU A 985 3.16 -25.30 3.95
CA GLU A 985 2.78 -26.68 3.63
C GLU A 985 2.37 -27.44 4.90
N GLY A 986 1.21 -28.11 4.85
CA GLY A 986 0.58 -28.72 6.01
C GLY A 986 -0.61 -27.93 6.59
N ASP A 987 -0.80 -26.66 6.19
CA ASP A 987 -2.04 -25.94 6.48
C ASP A 987 -3.27 -26.63 5.84
N PHE A 988 -4.45 -26.45 6.45
CA PHE A 988 -5.70 -27.05 6.02
C PHE A 988 -6.67 -26.03 5.43
N VAL A 989 -7.20 -26.34 4.24
CA VAL A 989 -8.40 -25.68 3.71
C VAL A 989 -9.60 -26.19 4.51
N CYS A 990 -10.32 -25.26 5.14
CA CYS A 990 -11.49 -25.51 5.96
C CYS A 990 -12.67 -24.65 5.51
N ILE A 991 -13.88 -25.16 5.71
CA ILE A 991 -15.13 -24.42 5.52
C ILE A 991 -15.78 -24.30 6.90
N LEU A 992 -15.92 -23.07 7.38
CA LEU A 992 -16.57 -22.74 8.64
C LEU A 992 -18.01 -22.31 8.36
N ASP A 993 -18.91 -22.64 9.28
CA ASP A 993 -20.31 -22.21 9.16
C ASP A 993 -20.41 -20.68 9.25
N GLY A 994 -21.31 -20.07 8.47
CA GLY A 994 -21.45 -18.62 8.37
C GLY A 994 -20.33 -17.87 7.63
N CYS A 995 -19.34 -18.55 7.04
CA CYS A 995 -18.29 -17.94 6.23
C CYS A 995 -18.56 -18.11 4.72
N SER A 996 -18.57 -17.02 3.95
CA SER A 996 -18.85 -17.04 2.50
C SER A 996 -17.70 -17.63 1.67
N VAL A 997 -16.49 -17.71 2.24
CA VAL A 997 -15.25 -18.19 1.60
C VAL A 997 -14.59 -19.33 2.40
N PRO A 998 -13.79 -20.20 1.77
CA PRO A 998 -12.98 -21.15 2.51
C PRO A 998 -11.81 -20.43 3.21
N VAL A 999 -11.42 -20.93 4.37
CA VAL A 999 -10.32 -20.38 5.19
C VAL A 999 -9.18 -21.37 5.32
N MET A 1000 -7.97 -20.83 5.48
CA MET A 1000 -6.75 -21.58 5.73
C MET A 1000 -6.47 -21.60 7.24
N LEU A 1001 -6.47 -22.79 7.85
CA LEU A 1001 -6.26 -22.99 9.28
C LEU A 1001 -5.02 -23.85 9.55
N ARG A 1002 -4.21 -23.43 10.53
CA ARG A 1002 -3.01 -24.14 11.01
C ARG A 1002 -3.32 -24.93 12.28
N ASP A 1003 -2.90 -26.20 12.34
CA ASP A 1003 -3.12 -27.11 13.48
C ASP A 1003 -1.99 -26.97 14.51
N ASN A 1004 -2.25 -26.31 15.64
CA ASN A 1004 -1.28 -26.15 16.73
C ASN A 1004 -1.44 -27.24 17.82
N ARG A 1005 -2.14 -28.34 17.52
CA ARG A 1005 -2.48 -29.50 18.40
C ARG A 1005 -3.54 -29.23 19.46
N ASP A 1006 -3.48 -28.12 20.20
CA ASP A 1006 -4.50 -27.76 21.20
C ASP A 1006 -5.51 -26.70 20.71
N HIS A 1007 -5.12 -25.92 19.70
CA HIS A 1007 -5.94 -24.89 19.08
C HIS A 1007 -5.60 -24.72 17.59
N TRP A 1008 -6.34 -23.86 16.90
CA TRP A 1008 -6.14 -23.52 15.49
C TRP A 1008 -5.80 -22.04 15.35
N THR A 1009 -4.91 -21.72 14.41
CA THR A 1009 -4.64 -20.34 14.00
C THR A 1009 -5.27 -20.08 12.63
N LEU A 1010 -6.02 -18.98 12.50
CA LEU A 1010 -6.52 -18.49 11.21
C LEU A 1010 -5.40 -17.79 10.44
N VAL A 1011 -4.90 -18.43 9.39
CA VAL A 1011 -3.92 -17.81 8.48
C VAL A 1011 -4.62 -16.73 7.64
N GLY A 1012 -5.78 -17.07 7.08
CA GLY A 1012 -6.68 -16.13 6.41
C GLY A 1012 -7.66 -16.80 5.45
N GLU A 1013 -8.40 -15.99 4.70
CA GLU A 1013 -9.24 -16.45 3.58
C GLU A 1013 -8.43 -16.98 2.39
N CYS A 1014 -8.99 -17.95 1.68
CA CYS A 1014 -8.45 -18.47 0.43
C CYS A 1014 -9.53 -18.58 -0.66
N PHE A 1015 -9.10 -18.74 -1.90
CA PHE A 1015 -9.97 -19.11 -3.03
C PHE A 1015 -9.60 -20.52 -3.47
N VAL A 1016 -10.57 -21.38 -3.78
CA VAL A 1016 -10.34 -22.72 -4.35
C VAL A 1016 -11.33 -22.97 -5.48
N TYR A 1017 -10.82 -23.19 -6.68
CA TYR A 1017 -11.65 -23.33 -7.88
C TYR A 1017 -12.57 -24.58 -7.79
N GLY A 1018 -13.88 -24.35 -7.90
CA GLY A 1018 -14.90 -25.40 -7.92
C GLY A 1018 -15.42 -25.87 -6.55
N ILE A 1019 -15.20 -25.08 -5.48
CA ILE A 1019 -15.87 -25.26 -4.17
C ILE A 1019 -16.38 -23.95 -3.53
N MET A 1020 -16.30 -22.82 -4.23
CA MET A 1020 -16.60 -21.50 -3.67
C MET A 1020 -18.09 -21.21 -3.44
N ASP A 1021 -18.99 -21.97 -4.07
CA ASP A 1021 -20.42 -21.68 -4.13
C ASP A 1021 -21.27 -22.86 -3.61
N GLY A 1022 -20.66 -23.65 -2.71
CA GLY A 1022 -21.31 -24.70 -1.91
C GLY A 1022 -21.07 -26.13 -2.39
N GLU A 1023 -20.29 -26.34 -3.46
CA GLU A 1023 -20.10 -27.66 -4.09
C GLU A 1023 -19.43 -28.69 -3.14
N ALA A 1024 -18.60 -28.21 -2.20
CA ALA A 1024 -18.00 -29.03 -1.14
C ALA A 1024 -19.00 -29.49 -0.07
N ILE A 1025 -20.11 -28.79 0.12
CA ILE A 1025 -21.19 -29.23 1.01
C ILE A 1025 -22.07 -30.25 0.29
N ASP A 1026 -22.39 -30.04 -0.99
CA ASP A 1026 -23.23 -30.95 -1.76
C ASP A 1026 -22.55 -32.30 -2.07
N ALA A 1027 -21.24 -32.30 -2.32
CA ALA A 1027 -20.48 -33.53 -2.51
C ALA A 1027 -20.06 -34.23 -1.19
N ARG A 1028 -20.51 -33.72 -0.03
CA ARG A 1028 -20.23 -34.25 1.32
C ARG A 1028 -21.14 -35.45 1.64
N ASN A 1029 -20.86 -36.59 1.02
CA ASN A 1029 -21.56 -37.87 1.23
C ASN A 1029 -21.30 -38.51 2.61
N GLY A 1030 -21.44 -37.75 3.70
CA GLY A 1030 -21.13 -38.15 5.08
C GLY A 1030 -19.64 -38.32 5.40
N THR A 1031 -18.75 -38.15 4.42
CA THR A 1031 -17.31 -38.43 4.53
C THR A 1031 -16.52 -37.36 5.28
N ALA A 1032 -16.77 -36.07 5.02
CA ALA A 1032 -16.19 -35.00 5.83
C ALA A 1032 -17.06 -34.75 7.06
N LYS A 1033 -16.52 -35.06 8.24
CA LYS A 1033 -17.21 -34.91 9.53
C LYS A 1033 -17.22 -33.44 9.96
N VAL A 1034 -18.37 -32.96 10.43
CA VAL A 1034 -18.47 -31.66 11.11
C VAL A 1034 -17.76 -31.76 12.47
N GLN A 1035 -17.01 -30.72 12.82
CA GLN A 1035 -16.31 -30.58 14.09
C GLN A 1035 -16.25 -29.12 14.53
N GLU A 1036 -15.99 -28.90 15.81
CA GLU A 1036 -15.64 -27.59 16.34
C GLU A 1036 -14.15 -27.30 16.11
N PHE A 1037 -13.86 -26.04 15.76
CA PHE A 1037 -12.51 -25.48 15.70
C PHE A 1037 -12.37 -24.43 16.80
N LEU A 1038 -11.49 -24.68 17.77
CA LEU A 1038 -11.07 -23.70 18.77
C LEU A 1038 -9.99 -22.80 18.13
N LEU A 1039 -10.36 -21.59 17.73
CA LEU A 1039 -9.45 -20.59 17.17
C LEU A 1039 -8.81 -19.74 18.28
N ARG A 1040 -7.53 -19.41 18.11
CA ARG A 1040 -6.77 -18.40 18.87
C ARG A 1040 -5.85 -17.63 17.93
#